data_AF-A0A9Q1H7U3-F1
#
_entry.id   AF-A0A9Q1H7U3-F1
#
_cell.length_a   1.000
_cell.length_b   1.000
_cell.length_c   1.000
_cell.angle_alpha   90.00
_cell.angle_beta   90.00
_cell.angle_gamma   90.00
#
_symmetry.space_group_name_H-M   'P 1'
#
loop_
_entity.id
_entity.type
_entity.pdbx_description
1 polymer ?
#
loop_
_entity_poly.entity_id
_entity_poly.type
_entity_poly.pdbx_seq_one_letter_code
_entity_poly.pdbx_strand_id
1 'polypeptide(L)'
;MEGKTNPKDQFESEDDYGGYNQKSKSKNSSTTIAIVVVAVLVATAFALVCYFGFRDTSADPPENSIGSPEPETDICQLPPEKGPCEAYMPRWGYDPVRKECIEFIYGGCEGNGNNFETRESCTEYCKDEDTDVCELPKEIGPCDGAMPRWYFDPSEERCMEFIYGGCEGNENNFMTEDDCESKCGDMGGLPPTCIQLQDSVYSMEDVTDLFGPSTLLNDVCPPVRTGNLREEAALPTGHFASNQINIGPSPIRLFPHSAIMDKRGIIYESYTLDRWTDPKRTDEFYQLTPGKTDMPWEKIPSVGAGMQQTNSGPDGTPLSTFSGLTGVRVGIENSSDAVMTDFDIMYATFMYHNEHGSLEVPLVRGAAMLTHIFTNANPVITPYCLTAINGVDASFECPEEETKADKGTAYVEVSCNSNTGILSLVVHTTKPIPHVTDVQWAATVSTGWESARYMNTCDSNICTLSSDGMTVTLIIPDAKDTMNYAINIINMLVIPQSDYSYWYHPNPAVVACSPSPAVTISYSGRMPVWFYGTSTITTAHCLGNNISDAMVDVVLSLSSPASSLDEIDYIFVTDDEWTADHAWIPCSPDVCNIIDGGMNVVFTLIPTSEISYFAANVHGQFIIETEPWNWRRQPRKIQCPWVSETPQDISITDKSFIFELQEPGNLDMTNTRKFMAYFDKDMTVTVNDDGLFEFQPQDGGHFTGHMQLVYAGTSPMGDNSIAESLHKYAGVYSYKPKTRFCVEGDIGFISYDWNKQGDDFFGQNPNQDLLTVALPHHEEQLNSENLIETPWGFKGHIGDRWVLQEDLPKASIEPDQDAVERIKNDEDAVRLNHLLAAIEKDAMFETLVEDCTREGAQSYWAGKSIGMVTRLATISRAFGTDHYKKLDESLRTCLDLWLGIVGGLPIENVLRYDQVWGGMFMRSAGLEEEIYPWTNFGFVSYADHHFHFGYWMYAIAYYAKYYPQWAMKEENKVRITSLARDVGNPSKKDRFFPTVRQKDWFFGSSWATGIGGGARQEESASEAINCYHALGALGASMKDPVMEAFGRLMTATELRATRYYWTVRENNRHIFPEPLQTYGVLGQLQEDGIFYYTLNWECDPDQFPQRHACIVGIQLIPIMSISHWYMDQEWAKNVYDVCSWAIDPVSAPGGDMIDQTWDTTDPVTTRWGAFCQTIMSKKDTASQADAIAYTLALNTSDLEPGSGLASNLLFIYEST
;
A
#
# COMPACT_ATOMS: atom_id res chain seq x y z
N MET A 1 12.65 53.95 1.47
CA MET A 1 13.07 54.61 0.22
C MET A 1 14.17 53.78 -0.40
N GLU A 2 14.06 53.60 -1.71
CA GLU A 2 14.66 52.56 -2.56
C GLU A 2 16.19 52.52 -2.60
N GLY A 3 16.73 51.37 -3.03
CA GLY A 3 17.82 51.41 -4.02
C GLY A 3 19.02 50.46 -3.83
N LYS A 4 18.81 49.18 -4.14
CA LYS A 4 19.65 48.28 -4.97
C LYS A 4 21.21 48.35 -4.95
N THR A 5 21.76 47.16 -4.65
CA THR A 5 22.81 46.38 -5.34
C THR A 5 24.28 46.84 -5.39
N ASN A 6 25.13 46.07 -4.70
CA ASN A 6 26.30 45.23 -5.15
C ASN A 6 27.30 45.80 -6.21
N PRO A 7 28.51 45.20 -6.41
CA PRO A 7 29.14 44.07 -5.71
C PRO A 7 30.67 44.17 -5.41
N LYS A 8 31.12 43.22 -4.58
CA LYS A 8 32.41 42.47 -4.56
C LYS A 8 33.74 43.24 -4.51
N ASP A 9 34.54 42.92 -3.47
CA ASP A 9 35.77 42.14 -3.63
C ASP A 9 36.54 41.95 -2.30
N GLN A 10 37.29 40.84 -2.23
CA GLN A 10 38.64 40.66 -1.65
C GLN A 10 38.87 39.67 -0.49
N PHE A 11 39.95 38.93 -0.76
CA PHE A 11 40.65 37.83 -0.09
C PHE A 11 41.63 38.31 0.99
N GLU A 12 42.05 37.33 1.80
CA GLU A 12 43.41 37.09 2.35
C GLU A 12 43.93 37.79 3.64
N SER A 13 44.02 36.95 4.68
CA SER A 13 45.23 36.44 5.39
C SER A 13 45.92 37.22 6.53
N GLU A 14 46.38 36.38 7.48
CA GLU A 14 47.51 36.48 8.45
C GLU A 14 47.28 36.92 9.91
N ASP A 15 47.50 35.94 10.81
CA ASP A 15 48.44 35.86 11.94
C ASP A 15 48.49 36.91 13.09
N ASP A 16 48.11 36.41 14.27
CA ASP A 16 48.91 36.17 15.50
C ASP A 16 49.46 37.30 16.44
N TYR A 17 49.31 37.00 17.75
CA TYR A 17 49.91 37.48 19.01
C TYR A 17 49.99 38.97 19.46
N GLY A 18 49.45 39.22 20.68
CA GLY A 18 50.28 39.68 21.83
C GLY A 18 49.76 40.77 22.80
N GLY A 19 49.77 40.49 24.12
CA GLY A 19 49.92 41.51 25.21
C GLY A 19 49.03 41.31 26.47
N TYR A 20 49.46 40.69 27.58
CA TYR A 20 50.27 41.19 28.74
C TYR A 20 49.50 41.52 30.06
N ASN A 21 49.66 40.62 31.06
CA ASN A 21 49.78 40.76 32.53
C ASN A 21 49.18 41.96 33.33
N GLN A 22 48.45 41.64 34.43
CA GLN A 22 48.92 41.85 35.82
C GLN A 22 48.07 41.16 36.92
N LYS A 23 48.78 40.54 37.88
CA LYS A 23 48.33 39.98 39.16
C LYS A 23 48.10 41.09 40.21
N SER A 24 47.21 40.91 41.19
CA SER A 24 47.60 40.76 42.62
C SER A 24 46.41 40.66 43.61
N LYS A 25 46.52 39.65 44.50
CA LYS A 25 46.38 39.68 45.99
C LYS A 25 45.10 40.24 46.64
N SER A 26 44.66 39.82 47.83
CA SER A 26 44.81 38.67 48.72
C SER A 26 44.11 39.06 50.03
N LYS A 27 43.39 38.13 50.66
CA LYS A 27 43.40 37.76 52.11
C LYS A 27 42.03 37.69 52.79
N ASN A 28 41.74 36.47 53.26
CA ASN A 28 41.51 36.05 54.66
C ASN A 28 40.57 36.92 55.51
N SER A 29 39.62 36.39 56.28
CA SER A 29 39.65 35.16 57.10
C SER A 29 38.25 34.88 57.66
N SER A 30 37.87 33.63 57.83
CA SER A 30 37.51 33.12 59.17
C SER A 30 37.49 31.60 59.22
N THR A 31 38.09 31.10 60.29
CA THR A 31 38.52 29.74 60.62
C THR A 31 37.45 29.17 61.59
N THR A 32 36.82 28.04 61.28
CA THR A 32 36.91 26.75 62.03
C THR A 32 36.04 26.59 63.28
N ILE A 33 35.75 25.30 63.56
CA ILE A 33 35.02 24.65 64.66
C ILE A 33 33.57 24.35 64.24
N ALA A 34 33.11 23.12 64.05
CA ALA A 34 33.57 21.78 64.39
C ALA A 34 33.23 20.85 63.20
N ILE A 35 34.02 19.82 62.87
CA ILE A 35 33.93 18.50 63.50
C ILE A 35 35.31 17.84 63.40
N VAL A 36 36.01 17.80 64.54
CA VAL A 36 37.05 16.82 64.84
C VAL A 36 36.33 15.67 65.51
N VAL A 37 35.97 14.60 64.79
CA VAL A 37 35.79 13.25 65.40
C VAL A 37 36.16 12.11 64.44
N VAL A 38 36.01 12.21 63.10
CA VAL A 38 36.05 10.96 62.28
C VAL A 38 37.42 10.63 61.65
N ALA A 39 38.44 11.49 61.78
CA ALA A 39 39.83 11.08 61.56
C ALA A 39 40.37 10.16 62.68
N VAL A 40 39.57 9.91 63.73
CA VAL A 40 39.87 8.97 64.83
C VAL A 40 39.00 7.70 64.77
N LEU A 41 38.08 7.58 63.79
CA LEU A 41 37.17 6.42 63.68
C LEU A 41 37.47 5.43 62.55
N VAL A 42 38.49 5.66 61.71
CA VAL A 42 38.97 4.62 60.76
C VAL A 42 40.40 4.16 61.05
N ALA A 43 41.15 4.87 61.91
CA ALA A 43 42.46 4.43 62.39
C ALA A 43 42.46 3.73 63.77
N THR A 44 41.32 3.67 64.49
CA THR A 44 41.19 2.88 65.75
C THR A 44 39.80 2.27 65.94
N ALA A 45 39.24 1.70 64.87
CA ALA A 45 38.32 0.57 64.93
C ALA A 45 38.83 -0.44 63.89
N PHE A 46 40.04 -0.97 64.06
CA PHE A 46 40.19 -2.39 64.39
C PHE A 46 41.54 -2.71 65.07
N ALA A 47 41.95 -1.88 66.04
CA ALA A 47 42.92 -2.28 67.06
C ALA A 47 42.27 -2.09 68.45
N LEU A 48 41.90 -3.22 69.09
CA LEU A 48 41.40 -3.38 70.47
C LEU A 48 39.87 -3.36 70.76
N VAL A 49 39.10 -4.19 70.07
CA VAL A 49 38.25 -5.22 70.74
C VAL A 49 38.78 -6.57 70.24
N CYS A 50 40.08 -6.84 70.42
CA CYS A 50 40.74 -7.36 71.62
C CYS A 50 40.35 -8.79 71.96
N TYR A 51 41.39 -9.64 71.94
CA TYR A 51 41.94 -10.19 73.19
C TYR A 51 40.89 -10.80 74.15
N PHE A 52 40.91 -12.14 74.19
CA PHE A 52 40.07 -13.10 74.91
C PHE A 52 38.83 -13.57 74.14
N GLY A 53 38.75 -14.82 73.67
CA GLY A 53 39.68 -15.92 73.85
C GLY A 53 39.12 -17.23 73.29
N PHE A 54 40.03 -18.01 72.72
CA PHE A 54 40.07 -19.47 72.66
C PHE A 54 38.78 -20.24 72.32
N ARG A 55 38.78 -20.88 71.15
CA ARG A 55 39.13 -22.30 71.08
C ARG A 55 39.48 -22.76 69.66
N ASP A 56 40.65 -23.38 69.58
CA ASP A 56 41.18 -24.17 68.46
C ASP A 56 40.21 -25.24 67.97
N THR A 57 40.21 -25.48 66.65
CA THR A 57 40.72 -26.76 66.13
C THR A 57 41.13 -26.59 64.67
N SER A 58 42.29 -27.16 64.40
CA SER A 58 43.08 -27.22 63.17
C SER A 58 42.40 -27.91 61.99
N ALA A 59 42.77 -27.44 60.79
CA ALA A 59 43.10 -28.20 59.56
C ALA A 59 42.07 -29.26 59.10
N ASP A 60 41.40 -29.16 57.96
CA ASP A 60 41.77 -28.65 56.63
C ASP A 60 40.52 -28.13 55.87
N PRO A 61 40.65 -27.19 54.90
CA PRO A 61 39.67 -27.12 53.82
C PRO A 61 40.29 -27.06 52.40
N PRO A 62 39.62 -27.68 51.40
CA PRO A 62 39.89 -27.53 49.98
C PRO A 62 39.08 -26.37 49.34
N GLU A 63 39.55 -25.98 48.15
CA GLU A 63 38.82 -25.39 47.01
C GLU A 63 37.94 -24.14 47.22
N ASN A 64 38.44 -23.00 46.72
CA ASN A 64 37.67 -22.08 45.86
C ASN A 64 38.55 -20.95 45.32
N SER A 65 38.54 -20.73 44.00
CA SER A 65 38.31 -19.42 43.35
C SER A 65 38.69 -19.48 41.86
N ILE A 66 37.72 -19.36 40.96
CA ILE A 66 37.97 -18.81 39.61
C ILE A 66 37.24 -17.48 39.55
N GLY A 67 38.04 -16.41 39.47
CA GLY A 67 37.58 -15.04 39.25
C GLY A 67 37.28 -14.79 37.78
N SER A 68 36.69 -13.62 37.53
CA SER A 68 36.50 -12.95 36.24
C SER A 68 37.66 -13.13 35.24
N PRO A 69 37.42 -13.25 33.93
CA PRO A 69 38.48 -13.03 32.95
C PRO A 69 38.74 -11.51 32.83
N GLU A 70 39.98 -11.10 33.06
CA GLU A 70 40.54 -9.85 32.53
C GLU A 70 40.65 -9.98 30.99
N PRO A 71 40.73 -8.87 30.21
CA PRO A 71 40.90 -8.97 28.76
C PRO A 71 42.24 -9.67 28.47
N GLU A 72 42.18 -10.85 27.84
CA GLU A 72 43.38 -11.53 27.38
C GLU A 72 44.09 -10.64 26.36
N THR A 73 45.33 -10.25 26.68
CA THR A 73 46.20 -9.54 25.75
C THR A 73 46.70 -10.54 24.73
N ASP A 74 46.41 -10.30 23.45
CA ASP A 74 46.85 -11.18 22.35
C ASP A 74 48.39 -11.31 22.38
N ILE A 75 48.85 -12.53 22.67
CA ILE A 75 50.26 -12.89 22.80
C ILE A 75 51.03 -12.58 21.52
N CYS A 76 50.38 -12.68 20.37
CA CYS A 76 51.00 -12.46 19.07
C CYS A 76 51.22 -10.96 18.76
N GLN A 77 50.58 -10.05 19.50
CA GLN A 77 50.83 -8.60 19.40
C GLN A 77 51.96 -8.11 20.31
N LEU A 78 52.47 -8.95 21.21
CA LEU A 78 53.55 -8.58 22.12
C LEU A 78 54.91 -8.68 21.41
N PRO A 79 55.91 -7.84 21.74
CA PRO A 79 57.26 -8.00 21.19
C PRO A 79 57.96 -9.23 21.80
N PRO A 80 58.76 -10.03 21.06
CA PRO A 80 59.54 -11.12 21.65
C PRO A 80 60.54 -10.61 22.70
N GLU A 81 60.42 -11.07 23.95
CA GLU A 81 61.20 -10.56 25.08
C GLU A 81 62.24 -11.56 25.61
N LYS A 82 63.51 -11.16 25.59
CA LYS A 82 64.61 -11.94 26.17
C LYS A 82 64.46 -12.15 27.69
N GLY A 83 63.88 -11.19 28.41
CA GLY A 83 63.90 -11.15 29.86
C GLY A 83 65.30 -10.84 30.45
N PRO A 84 65.42 -10.68 31.78
CA PRO A 84 66.64 -10.23 32.45
C PRO A 84 67.67 -11.33 32.70
N CYS A 85 67.30 -12.61 32.56
CA CYS A 85 68.25 -13.71 32.71
C CYS A 85 69.19 -13.86 31.49
N GLU A 86 70.33 -14.52 31.68
CA GLU A 86 71.40 -14.62 30.66
C GLU A 86 71.59 -16.03 30.07
N ALA A 87 70.60 -16.92 30.18
CA ALA A 87 70.65 -18.19 29.46
C ALA A 87 70.59 -17.96 27.94
N TYR A 88 71.22 -18.85 27.18
CA TYR A 88 71.15 -18.83 25.72
C TYR A 88 70.15 -19.90 25.27
N MET A 89 68.88 -19.51 25.13
CA MET A 89 67.83 -20.41 24.67
C MET A 89 67.22 -19.85 23.38
N PRO A 90 67.59 -20.41 22.20
CA PRO A 90 66.94 -20.06 20.95
C PRO A 90 65.45 -20.39 21.02
N ARG A 91 64.61 -19.39 20.71
CA ARG A 91 63.16 -19.44 20.75
C ARG A 91 62.60 -18.70 19.54
N TRP A 92 61.33 -18.88 19.25
CA TRP A 92 60.61 -18.21 18.18
C TRP A 92 59.59 -17.25 18.79
N GLY A 93 59.42 -16.07 18.21
CA GLY A 93 58.35 -15.14 18.58
C GLY A 93 57.80 -14.48 17.33
N TYR A 94 56.52 -14.18 17.32
CA TYR A 94 55.85 -13.52 16.21
C TYR A 94 56.20 -12.03 16.17
N ASP A 95 56.63 -11.53 15.02
CA ASP A 95 56.83 -10.10 14.80
C ASP A 95 55.59 -9.54 14.10
N PRO A 96 54.69 -8.82 14.80
CA PRO A 96 53.44 -8.31 14.21
C PRO A 96 53.69 -7.26 13.12
N VAL A 97 54.89 -6.65 13.06
CA VAL A 97 55.25 -5.70 12.00
C VAL A 97 55.67 -6.44 10.73
N ARG A 98 56.36 -7.57 10.86
CA ARG A 98 56.82 -8.38 9.72
C ARG A 98 55.83 -9.47 9.31
N LYS A 99 54.78 -9.71 10.12
CA LYS A 99 53.83 -10.82 9.98
C LYS A 99 54.53 -12.17 9.83
N GLU A 100 55.60 -12.40 10.60
CA GLU A 100 56.35 -13.66 10.56
C GLU A 100 56.92 -14.04 11.93
N CYS A 101 57.05 -15.34 12.17
CA CYS A 101 57.77 -15.86 13.32
C CYS A 101 59.28 -15.72 13.12
N ILE A 102 59.94 -14.98 14.01
CA ILE A 102 61.38 -14.74 14.02
C ILE A 102 62.07 -15.46 15.19
N GLU A 103 63.31 -15.88 14.98
CA GLU A 103 64.14 -16.47 16.04
C GLU A 103 64.72 -15.37 16.95
N PHE A 104 64.63 -15.56 18.27
CA PHE A 104 65.25 -14.70 19.27
C PHE A 104 65.86 -15.52 20.42
N ILE A 105 66.71 -14.90 21.24
CA ILE A 105 67.31 -15.57 22.41
C ILE A 105 66.51 -15.24 23.66
N TYR A 106 65.88 -16.25 24.25
CA TYR A 106 65.27 -16.15 25.56
C TYR A 106 66.29 -16.39 26.68
N GLY A 107 66.32 -15.47 27.63
CA GLY A 107 67.24 -15.43 28.77
C GLY A 107 66.95 -16.47 29.85
N GLY A 108 65.80 -17.15 29.79
CA GLY A 108 65.41 -18.23 30.71
C GLY A 108 64.54 -17.78 31.90
N CYS A 109 64.19 -16.50 32.01
CA CYS A 109 63.20 -16.00 32.98
C CYS A 109 62.55 -14.69 32.51
N GLU A 110 61.36 -14.38 33.06
CA GLU A 110 60.64 -13.09 32.94
C GLU A 110 60.56 -12.51 31.51
N GLY A 111 60.31 -13.36 30.49
CA GLY A 111 59.85 -12.92 29.17
C GLY A 111 58.32 -13.03 29.06
N ASN A 112 57.73 -12.35 28.09
CA ASN A 112 56.30 -12.43 27.83
C ASN A 112 55.91 -13.72 27.06
N GLY A 113 54.60 -13.86 26.80
CA GLY A 113 54.03 -15.06 26.17
C GLY A 113 54.47 -15.30 24.72
N ASN A 114 55.04 -14.30 24.03
CA ASN A 114 55.48 -14.41 22.64
C ASN A 114 56.82 -15.13 22.53
N ASN A 115 56.83 -16.39 22.95
CA ASN A 115 58.01 -17.21 23.19
C ASN A 115 57.71 -18.70 23.00
N PHE A 116 57.95 -19.17 21.79
CA PHE A 116 57.66 -20.51 21.31
C PHE A 116 58.93 -21.33 21.12
N GLU A 117 58.86 -22.64 21.35
CA GLU A 117 60.02 -23.53 21.25
C GLU A 117 60.41 -23.83 19.80
N THR A 118 59.46 -23.80 18.88
CA THR A 118 59.67 -24.09 17.46
C THR A 118 59.02 -23.03 16.57
N ARG A 119 59.51 -22.90 15.33
CA ARG A 119 58.91 -22.01 14.34
C ARG A 119 57.48 -22.46 14.05
N GLU A 120 57.27 -23.76 13.93
CA GLU A 120 55.99 -24.38 13.64
C GLU A 120 54.98 -24.05 14.73
N SER A 121 55.31 -24.22 16.02
CA SER A 121 54.41 -23.85 17.11
C SER A 121 54.12 -22.34 17.16
N CYS A 122 55.09 -21.50 16.82
CA CYS A 122 54.86 -20.06 16.69
C CYS A 122 53.91 -19.74 15.54
N THR A 123 54.13 -20.37 14.38
CA THR A 123 53.34 -20.12 13.16
C THR A 123 51.94 -20.68 13.28
N GLU A 124 51.76 -21.79 14.00
CA GLU A 124 50.47 -22.41 14.29
C GLU A 124 49.68 -21.61 15.33
N TYR A 125 50.35 -21.11 16.37
CA TYR A 125 49.71 -20.33 17.44
C TYR A 125 49.39 -18.89 17.01
N CYS A 126 50.30 -18.26 16.29
CA CYS A 126 50.15 -16.89 15.74
C CYS A 126 49.81 -16.92 14.24
N LYS A 127 49.09 -17.96 13.82
CA LYS A 127 48.60 -18.06 12.45
C LYS A 127 47.76 -16.82 12.17
N ASP A 128 48.09 -16.08 11.11
CA ASP A 128 47.23 -14.99 10.63
C ASP A 128 45.85 -15.62 10.34
N GLU A 129 44.87 -15.38 11.22
CA GLU A 129 43.44 -15.51 10.90
C GLU A 129 43.01 -14.45 9.85
N ASP A 130 43.94 -13.57 9.47
CA ASP A 130 43.87 -12.58 8.40
C ASP A 130 43.98 -13.19 6.98
N THR A 131 43.77 -14.51 6.80
CA THR A 131 43.34 -14.95 5.46
C THR A 131 41.85 -14.65 5.44
N ASP A 132 41.51 -13.46 4.94
CA ASP A 132 40.12 -13.05 4.80
C ASP A 132 39.34 -14.23 4.19
N VAL A 133 38.32 -14.69 4.91
CA VAL A 133 37.46 -15.82 4.48
C VAL A 133 36.98 -15.58 3.05
N CYS A 134 36.78 -14.32 2.71
CA CYS A 134 36.32 -13.84 1.42
C CYS A 134 37.38 -14.01 0.32
N GLU A 135 38.67 -14.02 0.65
CA GLU A 135 39.77 -14.26 -0.30
C GLU A 135 40.08 -15.76 -0.53
N LEU A 136 39.48 -16.66 0.26
CA LEU A 136 39.71 -18.10 0.10
C LEU A 136 39.04 -18.64 -1.17
N PRO A 137 39.61 -19.64 -1.85
CA PRO A 137 38.99 -20.23 -3.05
C PRO A 137 37.76 -21.08 -2.71
N LYS A 138 36.84 -21.27 -3.64
CA LYS A 138 35.78 -22.29 -3.52
C LYS A 138 36.37 -23.70 -3.30
N GLU A 139 35.98 -24.37 -2.23
CA GLU A 139 36.36 -25.77 -1.96
C GLU A 139 35.14 -26.69 -1.70
N ILE A 140 34.94 -27.66 -2.61
CA ILE A 140 33.87 -28.67 -2.51
C ILE A 140 34.13 -29.66 -1.36
N GLY A 141 35.38 -29.91 -1.00
CA GLY A 141 35.75 -31.01 -0.09
C GLY A 141 35.74 -32.38 -0.79
N PRO A 142 36.27 -33.44 -0.14
CA PRO A 142 36.46 -34.75 -0.77
C PRO A 142 35.27 -35.71 -0.65
N CYS A 143 34.23 -35.34 0.09
CA CYS A 143 33.03 -36.17 0.23
C CYS A 143 32.07 -36.03 -0.96
N ASP A 144 31.24 -37.06 -1.20
CA ASP A 144 30.33 -37.16 -2.35
C ASP A 144 28.91 -36.64 -2.06
N GLY A 145 28.73 -35.82 -1.02
CA GLY A 145 27.46 -35.16 -0.72
C GLY A 145 27.12 -34.08 -1.75
N ALA A 146 25.83 -33.81 -1.93
CA ALA A 146 25.34 -32.71 -2.77
C ALA A 146 24.58 -31.71 -1.91
N MET A 147 25.31 -30.85 -1.21
CA MET A 147 24.74 -29.82 -0.33
C MET A 147 24.92 -28.44 -0.97
N PRO A 148 23.84 -27.77 -1.40
CA PRO A 148 23.90 -26.38 -1.85
C PRO A 148 24.49 -25.48 -0.75
N ARG A 149 25.48 -24.66 -1.11
CA ARG A 149 26.21 -23.72 -0.25
C ARG A 149 26.60 -22.49 -1.05
N TRP A 150 27.12 -21.47 -0.37
CA TRP A 150 27.53 -20.20 -0.97
C TRP A 150 29.00 -19.88 -0.68
N TYR A 151 29.70 -19.28 -1.62
CA TYR A 151 31.07 -18.79 -1.45
C TYR A 151 31.20 -17.39 -2.06
N PHE A 152 32.05 -16.54 -1.50
CA PHE A 152 32.38 -15.24 -2.06
C PHE A 152 33.41 -15.41 -3.16
N ASP A 153 33.15 -14.84 -4.34
CA ASP A 153 34.10 -14.81 -5.44
C ASP A 153 34.72 -13.41 -5.55
N PRO A 154 36.00 -13.22 -5.17
CA PRO A 154 36.65 -11.91 -5.22
C PRO A 154 36.73 -11.29 -6.61
N SER A 155 36.62 -12.11 -7.67
CA SER A 155 36.67 -11.61 -9.04
C SER A 155 35.35 -11.03 -9.52
N GLU A 156 34.25 -11.53 -8.95
CA GLU A 156 32.89 -11.08 -9.24
C GLU A 156 32.34 -10.14 -8.16
N GLU A 157 33.09 -9.95 -7.06
CA GLU A 157 32.73 -9.16 -5.88
C GLU A 157 31.35 -9.50 -5.29
N ARG A 158 30.95 -10.78 -5.38
CA ARG A 158 29.64 -11.27 -4.94
C ARG A 158 29.69 -12.73 -4.47
N CYS A 159 28.67 -13.12 -3.74
CA CYS A 159 28.45 -14.49 -3.31
C CYS A 159 27.78 -15.34 -4.40
N MET A 160 28.28 -16.55 -4.59
CA MET A 160 27.83 -17.49 -5.61
C MET A 160 27.52 -18.86 -5.02
N GLU A 161 26.51 -19.54 -5.56
CA GLU A 161 26.15 -20.90 -5.14
C GLU A 161 27.18 -21.93 -5.62
N PHE A 162 27.44 -22.94 -4.80
CA PHE A 162 28.19 -24.13 -5.17
C PHE A 162 27.72 -25.38 -4.40
N ILE A 163 28.10 -26.55 -4.89
CA ILE A 163 27.80 -27.82 -4.22
C ILE A 163 28.96 -28.20 -3.30
N TYR A 164 28.68 -28.30 -2.00
CA TYR A 164 29.60 -28.80 -1.00
C TYR A 164 29.42 -30.31 -0.79
N GLY A 165 30.54 -31.02 -0.77
CA GLY A 165 30.67 -32.46 -0.62
C GLY A 165 30.22 -33.01 0.74
N GLY A 166 30.02 -32.14 1.74
CA GLY A 166 29.54 -32.53 3.07
C GLY A 166 30.63 -32.90 4.08
N CYS A 167 31.91 -32.77 3.72
CA CYS A 167 33.02 -32.84 4.67
C CYS A 167 34.25 -32.06 4.16
N GLU A 168 35.12 -31.65 5.10
CA GLU A 168 36.30 -30.80 4.86
C GLU A 168 35.97 -29.50 4.11
N GLY A 169 36.82 -29.02 3.20
CA GLY A 169 36.69 -27.69 2.60
C GLY A 169 37.22 -26.57 3.51
N ASN A 170 37.11 -25.33 3.03
CA ASN A 170 37.55 -24.13 3.76
C ASN A 170 36.36 -23.26 4.22
N GLU A 171 36.66 -22.13 4.86
CA GLU A 171 35.65 -21.27 5.50
C GLU A 171 34.86 -20.42 4.50
N ASN A 172 35.27 -20.33 3.22
CA ASN A 172 34.47 -19.70 2.18
C ASN A 172 33.35 -20.64 1.71
N ASN A 173 32.50 -20.98 2.67
CA ASN A 173 31.44 -21.97 2.58
C ASN A 173 30.33 -21.60 3.57
N PHE A 174 29.41 -20.80 3.09
CA PHE A 174 28.28 -20.25 3.81
C PHE A 174 27.01 -21.08 3.54
N MET A 175 26.14 -21.19 4.53
CA MET A 175 24.88 -21.94 4.39
C MET A 175 23.90 -21.20 3.47
N THR A 176 23.86 -19.88 3.59
CA THR A 176 22.94 -19.02 2.85
C THR A 176 23.73 -17.93 2.11
N GLU A 177 23.13 -17.37 1.06
CA GLU A 177 23.68 -16.23 0.34
C GLU A 177 23.88 -15.03 1.26
N ASP A 178 22.92 -14.75 2.15
CA ASP A 178 22.95 -13.61 3.06
C ASP A 178 24.07 -13.71 4.10
N ASP A 179 24.37 -14.92 4.60
CA ASP A 179 25.51 -15.14 5.50
C ASP A 179 26.85 -14.81 4.80
N CYS A 180 26.96 -15.19 3.52
CA CYS A 180 28.12 -14.89 2.71
C CYS A 180 28.24 -13.38 2.45
N GLU A 181 27.16 -12.74 2.00
CA GLU A 181 27.14 -11.31 1.66
C GLU A 181 27.35 -10.42 2.89
N SER A 182 26.81 -10.80 4.05
CA SER A 182 27.05 -10.09 5.31
C SER A 182 28.52 -10.16 5.73
N LYS A 183 29.19 -11.30 5.46
CA LYS A 183 30.58 -11.52 5.84
C LYS A 183 31.58 -10.92 4.84
N CYS A 184 31.25 -10.98 3.55
CA CYS A 184 32.18 -10.77 2.45
C CYS A 184 31.74 -9.77 1.39
N GLY A 185 30.44 -9.48 1.31
CA GLY A 185 29.89 -8.59 0.31
C GLY A 185 30.36 -7.15 0.48
N ASP A 186 30.36 -6.41 -0.62
CA ASP A 186 30.36 -4.94 -0.56
C ASP A 186 29.16 -4.49 0.30
N MET A 187 29.38 -3.54 1.23
CA MET A 187 28.33 -2.99 2.11
C MET A 187 27.26 -2.20 1.34
N GLY A 188 27.04 -2.49 0.06
CA GLY A 188 26.13 -1.77 -0.82
C GLY A 188 26.51 -0.30 -0.93
N GLY A 189 27.81 0.04 -0.94
CA GLY A 189 28.27 1.43 -0.95
C GLY A 189 27.96 2.22 0.33
N LEU A 190 27.55 1.56 1.42
CA LEU A 190 27.32 2.20 2.71
C LEU A 190 28.65 2.48 3.45
N PRO A 191 28.70 3.50 4.34
CA PRO A 191 29.90 3.77 5.14
C PRO A 191 30.32 2.57 6.01
N PRO A 192 31.61 2.22 6.09
CA PRO A 192 32.06 1.10 6.93
C PRO A 192 31.85 1.29 8.44
N THR A 193 31.65 2.54 8.88
CA THR A 193 31.55 2.95 10.28
C THR A 193 30.11 3.01 10.81
N CYS A 194 29.12 2.84 9.94
CA CYS A 194 27.72 3.03 10.30
C CYS A 194 27.09 1.74 10.88
N ILE A 195 26.05 1.90 11.71
CA ILE A 195 25.33 0.78 12.34
C ILE A 195 24.45 0.11 11.28
N GLN A 196 24.78 -1.12 10.87
CA GLN A 196 23.98 -1.93 9.95
C GLN A 196 22.71 -2.43 10.67
N LEU A 197 21.55 -1.90 10.30
CA LEU A 197 20.31 -2.13 11.06
C LEU A 197 19.67 -3.48 10.74
N GLN A 198 19.75 -3.92 9.48
CA GLN A 198 19.19 -5.18 9.01
C GLN A 198 19.85 -6.43 9.62
N ASP A 199 21.06 -6.28 10.18
CA ASP A 199 21.79 -7.39 10.81
C ASP A 199 21.40 -7.63 12.27
N SER A 200 20.67 -6.70 12.86
CA SER A 200 20.33 -6.67 14.27
C SER A 200 18.86 -6.98 14.49
N VAL A 201 18.54 -7.79 15.50
CA VAL A 201 17.16 -8.11 15.91
C VAL A 201 16.87 -7.47 17.26
N TYR A 202 15.67 -6.94 17.45
CA TYR A 202 15.26 -6.43 18.77
C TYR A 202 15.08 -7.56 19.79
N SER A 203 14.57 -8.71 19.34
CA SER A 203 14.42 -9.92 20.13
C SER A 203 14.19 -11.13 19.21
N MET A 204 14.60 -12.31 19.67
CA MET A 204 14.35 -13.61 19.02
C MET A 204 13.32 -14.45 19.80
N GLU A 205 12.63 -13.84 20.77
CA GLU A 205 11.69 -14.57 21.61
C GLU A 205 10.41 -14.93 20.87
N ASP A 206 9.97 -16.17 21.08
CA ASP A 206 8.64 -16.63 20.72
C ASP A 206 7.63 -16.03 21.70
N VAL A 207 6.71 -15.24 21.15
CA VAL A 207 5.73 -14.48 21.91
C VAL A 207 4.40 -15.23 22.06
N THR A 208 4.30 -16.43 21.49
CA THR A 208 3.10 -17.27 21.50
C THR A 208 2.66 -17.60 22.93
N ASP A 209 3.60 -18.01 23.79
CA ASP A 209 3.28 -18.36 25.19
C ASP A 209 2.91 -17.12 26.03
N LEU A 210 3.38 -15.94 25.62
CA LEU A 210 3.22 -14.68 26.34
C LEU A 210 1.87 -14.00 26.07
N PHE A 211 1.42 -14.02 24.82
CA PHE A 211 0.15 -13.43 24.38
C PHE A 211 -0.94 -14.47 24.12
N GLY A 212 -0.57 -15.73 23.90
CA GLY A 212 -1.47 -16.80 23.45
C GLY A 212 -1.59 -16.85 21.91
N PRO A 213 -1.70 -18.05 21.32
CA PRO A 213 -1.82 -18.22 19.87
C PRO A 213 -3.20 -17.81 19.34
N SER A 214 -3.23 -17.39 18.08
CA SER A 214 -4.43 -17.27 17.24
C SER A 214 -4.16 -17.91 15.89
N THR A 215 -5.17 -18.58 15.33
CA THR A 215 -5.20 -19.04 13.93
C THR A 215 -6.49 -18.61 13.23
N LEU A 216 -7.26 -17.71 13.85
CA LEU A 216 -8.60 -17.33 13.39
C LEU A 216 -8.59 -16.75 11.97
N LEU A 217 -7.50 -16.10 11.57
CA LEU A 217 -7.36 -15.53 10.23
C LEU A 217 -7.21 -16.59 9.13
N ASN A 218 -6.75 -17.79 9.47
CA ASN A 218 -6.50 -18.84 8.48
C ASN A 218 -7.78 -19.25 7.72
N ASP A 219 -8.91 -19.26 8.41
CA ASP A 219 -10.18 -19.72 7.84
C ASP A 219 -10.85 -18.63 6.98
N VAL A 220 -10.49 -17.36 7.21
CA VAL A 220 -11.00 -16.20 6.46
C VAL A 220 -10.09 -15.85 5.27
N CYS A 221 -8.78 -15.97 5.44
CA CYS A 221 -7.76 -15.63 4.44
C CYS A 221 -6.61 -16.65 4.46
N PRO A 222 -6.81 -17.87 3.92
CA PRO A 222 -5.75 -18.87 3.84
C PRO A 222 -4.67 -18.41 2.84
N PRO A 223 -3.37 -18.48 3.18
CA PRO A 223 -2.31 -18.11 2.25
C PRO A 223 -2.22 -19.11 1.09
N VAL A 224 -2.15 -18.62 -0.15
CA VAL A 224 -1.89 -19.43 -1.36
C VAL A 224 -0.41 -19.32 -1.72
N ARG A 225 0.42 -20.29 -1.32
CA ARG A 225 1.88 -20.31 -1.60
C ARG A 225 2.40 -21.74 -1.77
N THR A 226 3.45 -21.91 -2.59
CA THR A 226 4.26 -23.15 -2.62
C THR A 226 5.33 -23.10 -1.54
N GLY A 227 5.31 -24.06 -0.60
CA GLY A 227 6.36 -24.27 0.41
C GLY A 227 5.91 -24.03 1.86
N ASN A 228 6.66 -24.61 2.81
CA ASN A 228 6.44 -24.47 4.26
C ASN A 228 7.21 -23.27 4.84
N LEU A 229 7.12 -22.10 4.21
CA LEU A 229 7.91 -20.92 4.62
C LEU A 229 7.63 -20.43 6.06
N ARG A 230 6.55 -20.89 6.72
CA ARG A 230 6.35 -20.68 8.18
C ARG A 230 7.41 -21.34 9.05
N GLU A 231 8.08 -22.40 8.58
CA GLU A 231 9.22 -22.98 9.29
C GLU A 231 10.50 -22.14 9.10
N GLU A 232 10.49 -21.15 8.19
CA GLU A 232 11.67 -20.39 7.76
C GLU A 232 11.62 -18.89 8.16
N ALA A 233 10.50 -18.16 8.04
CA ALA A 233 10.30 -16.79 8.56
C ALA A 233 8.87 -16.23 8.36
N ALA A 234 8.58 -15.07 8.97
CA ALA A 234 7.38 -14.28 8.69
C ALA A 234 7.49 -13.56 7.32
N LEU A 235 6.35 -13.37 6.65
CA LEU A 235 6.29 -12.82 5.30
C LEU A 235 6.43 -11.30 5.30
N PRO A 236 7.38 -10.70 4.54
CA PRO A 236 7.44 -9.26 4.39
C PRO A 236 6.12 -8.68 3.88
N THR A 237 5.98 -7.38 4.06
CA THR A 237 4.65 -6.81 4.30
C THR A 237 4.23 -5.80 3.27
N GLY A 238 5.20 -5.31 2.49
CA GLY A 238 5.00 -4.40 1.37
C GLY A 238 4.03 -4.93 0.30
N HIS A 239 3.46 -6.12 0.42
CA HIS A 239 2.46 -6.60 -0.54
C HIS A 239 1.34 -7.44 0.12
N PHE A 240 1.01 -7.22 1.40
CA PHE A 240 -0.05 -7.98 2.08
C PHE A 240 -1.44 -7.87 1.42
N ALA A 241 -1.73 -6.77 0.71
CA ALA A 241 -2.99 -6.60 0.00
C ALA A 241 -3.01 -7.29 -1.40
N SER A 242 -1.87 -7.42 -2.08
CA SER A 242 -1.80 -7.96 -3.46
C SER A 242 -1.39 -9.43 -3.57
N ASN A 243 -0.96 -10.05 -2.46
CA ASN A 243 -0.61 -11.47 -2.44
C ASN A 243 -1.81 -12.42 -2.41
N GLN A 244 -3.04 -11.90 -2.38
CA GLN A 244 -4.21 -12.70 -2.70
C GLN A 244 -4.21 -12.89 -4.23
N ILE A 245 -3.81 -14.08 -4.69
CA ILE A 245 -3.98 -14.51 -6.08
C ILE A 245 -5.49 -14.63 -6.30
N ASN A 246 -6.13 -13.50 -6.60
CA ASN A 246 -7.55 -13.47 -6.89
C ASN A 246 -7.75 -14.12 -8.26
N ILE A 247 -8.63 -15.12 -8.32
CA ILE A 247 -9.12 -15.72 -9.58
C ILE A 247 -10.05 -14.71 -10.33
N GLY A 248 -10.12 -13.46 -9.87
CA GLY A 248 -10.85 -12.34 -10.46
C GLY A 248 -9.91 -11.22 -10.94
N PRO A 249 -10.43 -10.20 -11.63
CA PRO A 249 -9.66 -9.17 -12.34
C PRO A 249 -8.93 -8.17 -11.41
N SER A 250 -8.64 -8.51 -10.16
CA SER A 250 -7.87 -7.66 -9.27
C SER A 250 -6.39 -7.74 -9.68
N PRO A 251 -5.79 -6.66 -10.20
CA PRO A 251 -4.40 -6.69 -10.58
C PRO A 251 -3.50 -6.83 -9.36
N ILE A 252 -2.46 -7.66 -9.48
CA ILE A 252 -1.28 -7.59 -8.63
C ILE A 252 -0.56 -6.30 -9.00
N ARG A 253 -0.63 -5.31 -8.12
CA ARG A 253 -0.03 -4.00 -8.34
C ARG A 253 1.43 -4.08 -7.96
N LEU A 254 2.29 -4.23 -8.97
CA LEU A 254 3.74 -4.30 -8.80
C LEU A 254 4.36 -3.19 -9.60
N PHE A 255 4.95 -2.24 -8.89
CA PHE A 255 5.38 -0.98 -9.45
C PHE A 255 6.27 -1.17 -10.70
N PRO A 256 5.95 -0.50 -11.83
CA PRO A 256 4.92 0.54 -11.95
C PRO A 256 3.54 0.04 -12.40
N HIS A 257 3.28 -1.26 -12.49
CA HIS A 257 2.20 -1.80 -13.32
C HIS A 257 1.26 -2.76 -12.57
N SER A 258 -0.03 -2.57 -12.83
CA SER A 258 -1.10 -3.50 -12.48
C SER A 258 -0.99 -4.75 -13.38
N ALA A 259 -0.67 -5.88 -12.77
CA ALA A 259 -0.50 -7.15 -13.44
C ALA A 259 -1.58 -8.14 -12.97
N ILE A 260 -2.57 -8.45 -13.80
CA ILE A 260 -3.52 -9.53 -13.46
C ILE A 260 -2.86 -10.85 -13.84
N MET A 261 -2.77 -11.78 -12.89
CA MET A 261 -2.22 -13.12 -13.12
C MET A 261 -3.35 -14.14 -13.20
N ASP A 262 -3.47 -14.83 -14.32
CA ASP A 262 -4.34 -15.99 -14.45
C ASP A 262 -3.58 -17.15 -15.13
N LYS A 263 -4.21 -18.33 -15.24
CA LYS A 263 -3.63 -19.51 -15.90
C LYS A 263 -3.12 -19.30 -17.34
N ARG A 264 -3.51 -18.21 -18.00
CA ARG A 264 -3.07 -17.83 -19.36
C ARG A 264 -1.88 -16.88 -19.34
N GLY A 265 -1.40 -16.49 -18.16
CA GLY A 265 -0.24 -15.61 -17.97
C GLY A 265 -0.56 -14.29 -17.27
N ILE A 266 0.38 -13.36 -17.38
CA ILE A 266 0.33 -12.02 -16.77
C ILE A 266 -0.17 -11.01 -17.79
N ILE A 267 -1.20 -10.25 -17.41
CA ILE A 267 -1.73 -9.14 -18.22
C ILE A 267 -0.97 -7.86 -17.86
N TYR A 268 -0.39 -7.21 -18.87
CA TYR A 268 0.21 -5.88 -18.75
C TYR A 268 -0.71 -4.86 -19.40
N GLU A 269 -1.40 -4.08 -18.56
CA GLU A 269 -2.38 -3.10 -19.02
C GLU A 269 -1.73 -1.76 -19.35
N SER A 270 -2.14 -1.17 -20.46
CA SER A 270 -1.60 0.08 -20.98
C SER A 270 -2.43 1.32 -20.66
N TYR A 271 -3.72 1.14 -20.35
CA TYR A 271 -4.61 2.26 -20.01
C TYR A 271 -4.30 2.82 -18.62
N THR A 272 -3.99 1.92 -17.68
CA THR A 272 -3.40 2.25 -16.38
C THR A 272 -2.01 2.87 -16.53
N LEU A 273 -1.39 2.87 -17.71
CA LEU A 273 -0.09 3.52 -17.94
C LEU A 273 -0.24 4.90 -18.53
N ASP A 274 -1.12 5.08 -19.50
CA ASP A 274 -1.26 6.37 -20.18
C ASP A 274 -2.11 7.39 -19.40
N ARG A 275 -3.13 6.94 -18.63
CA ARG A 275 -3.80 7.81 -17.64
C ARG A 275 -2.82 8.41 -16.66
N TRP A 276 -1.76 7.63 -16.42
CA TRP A 276 -0.68 8.02 -15.57
C TRP A 276 0.14 9.05 -16.36
N THR A 277 0.57 8.78 -17.58
CA THR A 277 1.72 9.50 -18.13
C THR A 277 1.42 10.61 -19.13
N ASP A 278 0.16 10.89 -19.50
CA ASP A 278 -0.19 11.88 -20.56
C ASP A 278 -0.60 13.29 -20.06
N PRO A 279 0.33 14.27 -19.98
CA PRO A 279 0.07 15.68 -19.67
C PRO A 279 -1.04 16.38 -20.47
N LYS A 280 -1.36 15.87 -21.66
CA LYS A 280 -2.21 16.54 -22.66
C LYS A 280 -3.64 16.04 -22.63
N ARG A 281 -3.95 15.01 -21.84
CA ARG A 281 -5.31 14.53 -21.71
C ARG A 281 -6.16 15.57 -20.97
N THR A 282 -7.22 16.03 -21.64
CA THR A 282 -8.16 17.05 -21.14
C THR A 282 -9.56 16.49 -20.89
N ASP A 283 -9.70 15.17 -20.76
CA ASP A 283 -10.98 14.56 -20.42
C ASP A 283 -11.40 14.96 -19.00
N GLU A 284 -12.67 15.36 -18.87
CA GLU A 284 -13.19 15.84 -17.58
C GLU A 284 -13.22 14.69 -16.56
N PHE A 285 -12.54 14.90 -15.44
CA PHE A 285 -12.46 13.92 -14.35
C PHE A 285 -13.75 14.00 -13.52
N TYR A 286 -14.72 13.12 -13.77
CA TYR A 286 -15.86 12.97 -12.88
C TYR A 286 -15.45 12.15 -11.66
N GLN A 287 -15.18 12.83 -10.55
CA GLN A 287 -15.25 12.17 -9.23
C GLN A 287 -16.69 11.75 -9.02
N LEU A 288 -16.89 10.46 -8.77
CA LEU A 288 -18.17 9.98 -8.30
C LEU A 288 -18.20 10.17 -6.79
N THR A 289 -19.14 10.99 -6.37
CA THR A 289 -19.66 11.01 -5.02
C THR A 289 -21.11 10.53 -5.12
N PRO A 290 -21.62 9.67 -4.22
CA PRO A 290 -23.03 9.33 -4.22
C PRO A 290 -23.86 10.55 -3.80
N GLY A 291 -24.78 11.01 -4.66
CA GLY A 291 -25.96 11.78 -4.22
C GLY A 291 -26.14 13.18 -4.81
N LYS A 292 -27.21 13.33 -5.61
CA LYS A 292 -27.92 14.56 -6.03
C LYS A 292 -27.34 15.35 -7.21
N THR A 293 -28.09 15.27 -8.31
CA THR A 293 -27.84 15.87 -9.63
C THR A 293 -27.95 17.40 -9.74
N ASP A 294 -28.24 18.14 -8.67
CA ASP A 294 -28.69 19.55 -8.80
C ASP A 294 -28.05 20.56 -7.81
N MET A 295 -26.84 20.31 -7.30
CA MET A 295 -26.11 21.31 -6.50
C MET A 295 -24.83 21.80 -7.19
N PRO A 296 -24.53 23.12 -7.16
CA PRO A 296 -23.39 23.71 -7.84
C PRO A 296 -22.12 23.52 -7.00
N TRP A 297 -21.47 22.37 -7.18
CA TRP A 297 -20.15 22.08 -6.62
C TRP A 297 -19.07 22.34 -7.67
N GLU A 298 -17.91 22.89 -7.26
CA GLU A 298 -16.81 23.22 -8.17
C GLU A 298 -16.35 21.99 -8.94
N LYS A 299 -16.78 21.94 -10.21
CA LYS A 299 -16.37 20.97 -11.20
C LYS A 299 -14.87 21.17 -11.44
N ILE A 300 -14.05 20.24 -10.97
CA ILE A 300 -12.63 20.14 -11.32
C ILE A 300 -12.57 19.73 -12.81
N PRO A 301 -12.21 20.62 -13.74
CA PRO A 301 -12.34 20.32 -15.17
C PRO A 301 -11.17 19.50 -15.70
N SER A 302 -10.04 19.43 -14.98
CA SER A 302 -8.84 18.71 -15.42
C SER A 302 -7.86 18.45 -14.28
N VAL A 303 -7.40 17.21 -14.18
CA VAL A 303 -6.29 16.76 -13.31
C VAL A 303 -4.97 17.10 -14.03
N GLY A 304 -3.97 17.64 -13.34
CA GLY A 304 -2.69 18.10 -13.92
C GLY A 304 -1.63 16.99 -14.11
N ALA A 305 -0.74 17.20 -15.08
CA ALA A 305 0.21 16.25 -15.68
C ALA A 305 1.16 15.42 -14.80
N GLY A 306 1.64 15.94 -13.67
CA GLY A 306 2.68 15.24 -12.88
C GLY A 306 2.14 14.23 -11.85
N MET A 307 0.83 14.18 -11.64
CA MET A 307 0.10 13.22 -10.80
C MET A 307 -1.14 12.72 -11.53
N GLN A 308 -1.42 13.22 -12.75
CA GLN A 308 -1.91 12.31 -13.79
C GLN A 308 -1.10 11.02 -13.64
N GLN A 309 0.24 11.10 -13.48
CA GLN A 309 1.22 10.01 -13.31
C GLN A 309 1.05 9.08 -12.12
N THR A 310 0.09 9.35 -11.24
CA THR A 310 -0.20 8.49 -10.09
C THR A 310 -1.68 8.11 -9.99
N ASN A 311 -2.48 8.21 -11.08
CA ASN A 311 -3.95 8.16 -11.02
C ASN A 311 -4.65 6.99 -11.72
N SER A 312 -5.37 6.24 -10.88
CA SER A 312 -6.53 5.36 -11.11
C SER A 312 -6.27 3.99 -11.72
N GLY A 313 -6.42 2.96 -10.88
CA GLY A 313 -7.22 1.78 -11.19
C GLY A 313 -8.70 2.12 -10.97
N PRO A 314 -9.64 1.29 -11.46
CA PRO A 314 -10.95 1.80 -11.77
C PRO A 314 -11.88 1.93 -10.55
N ASP A 315 -12.71 2.98 -10.68
CA ASP A 315 -14.10 3.09 -10.24
C ASP A 315 -14.46 3.16 -8.74
N GLY A 316 -14.42 4.39 -8.22
CA GLY A 316 -15.22 4.86 -7.09
C GLY A 316 -16.73 5.08 -7.38
N THR A 317 -17.33 4.42 -8.38
CA THR A 317 -18.72 3.91 -8.26
C THR A 317 -18.76 2.48 -8.76
N PRO A 318 -19.74 1.66 -8.30
CA PRO A 318 -19.69 0.19 -8.38
C PRO A 318 -19.77 -0.39 -9.81
N LEU A 319 -19.67 0.44 -10.86
CA LEU A 319 -20.22 0.11 -12.16
C LEU A 319 -19.33 0.39 -13.41
N SER A 320 -18.00 0.19 -13.41
CA SER A 320 -17.26 -0.13 -14.66
C SER A 320 -15.97 -0.95 -14.42
N THR A 321 -16.05 -2.29 -14.53
CA THR A 321 -14.87 -3.14 -14.69
C THR A 321 -14.30 -2.89 -16.08
N PHE A 322 -13.11 -2.31 -16.18
CA PHE A 322 -12.35 -2.34 -17.43
C PHE A 322 -12.08 -3.80 -17.77
N SER A 323 -12.35 -4.19 -19.00
CA SER A 323 -12.41 -5.58 -19.45
C SER A 323 -11.04 -6.21 -19.71
N GLY A 324 -9.93 -5.53 -19.40
CA GLY A 324 -8.58 -5.98 -19.74
C GLY A 324 -8.29 -5.98 -21.25
N LEU A 325 -8.94 -5.09 -22.02
CA LEU A 325 -8.89 -5.06 -23.49
C LEU A 325 -7.89 -4.04 -24.06
N THR A 326 -6.92 -3.57 -23.27
CA THR A 326 -5.87 -2.63 -23.72
C THR A 326 -4.50 -2.98 -23.14
N GLY A 327 -3.73 -3.83 -23.81
CA GLY A 327 -2.43 -4.22 -23.30
C GLY A 327 -1.88 -5.48 -23.95
N VAL A 328 -0.93 -6.09 -23.27
CA VAL A 328 -0.24 -7.30 -23.71
C VAL A 328 -0.29 -8.35 -22.61
N ARG A 329 -0.77 -9.55 -22.92
CA ARG A 329 -0.70 -10.70 -22.01
C ARG A 329 0.50 -11.58 -22.35
N VAL A 330 1.27 -12.02 -21.36
CA VAL A 330 2.42 -12.93 -21.54
C VAL A 330 2.23 -14.18 -20.69
N GLY A 331 2.32 -15.37 -21.29
CA GLY A 331 2.16 -16.62 -20.55
C GLY A 331 2.70 -17.84 -21.28
N ILE A 332 2.28 -19.01 -20.78
CA ILE A 332 2.46 -20.31 -21.43
C ILE A 332 1.07 -20.87 -21.75
N GLU A 333 0.90 -21.42 -22.94
CA GLU A 333 -0.35 -22.09 -23.30
C GLU A 333 -0.67 -23.24 -22.34
N ASN A 334 -1.94 -23.36 -21.93
CA ASN A 334 -2.44 -24.45 -21.08
C ASN A 334 -1.71 -24.59 -19.71
N SER A 335 -1.09 -23.52 -19.19
CA SER A 335 -0.50 -23.54 -17.85
C SER A 335 -1.52 -23.59 -16.72
N SER A 336 -1.07 -24.01 -15.53
CA SER A 336 -1.82 -23.87 -14.28
C SER A 336 -1.88 -22.41 -13.81
N ASP A 337 -2.65 -22.15 -12.75
CA ASP A 337 -2.60 -20.88 -12.04
C ASP A 337 -1.16 -20.59 -11.56
N ALA A 338 -0.82 -19.30 -11.55
CA ALA A 338 0.48 -18.82 -11.07
C ALA A 338 0.67 -19.19 -9.60
N VAL A 339 1.90 -19.49 -9.21
CA VAL A 339 2.24 -19.67 -7.80
C VAL A 339 3.41 -18.78 -7.41
N MET A 340 3.22 -17.94 -6.39
CA MET A 340 4.31 -17.15 -5.83
C MET A 340 5.29 -18.07 -5.09
N THR A 341 6.56 -18.02 -5.49
CA THR A 341 7.64 -18.86 -4.97
C THR A 341 8.60 -18.13 -4.04
N ASP A 342 8.78 -16.83 -4.22
CA ASP A 342 9.66 -16.00 -3.39
C ASP A 342 9.09 -14.57 -3.28
N PHE A 343 9.44 -13.86 -2.21
CA PHE A 343 8.85 -12.57 -1.88
C PHE A 343 9.67 -11.76 -0.86
N ASP A 344 9.93 -10.48 -1.18
CA ASP A 344 10.69 -9.55 -0.35
C ASP A 344 10.23 -8.08 -0.52
N ILE A 345 10.87 -7.14 0.19
CA ILE A 345 10.60 -5.69 0.17
C ILE A 345 10.57 -5.14 -1.27
N MET A 346 11.54 -5.55 -2.09
CA MET A 346 11.76 -5.00 -3.43
C MET A 346 11.34 -5.92 -4.58
N TYR A 347 10.98 -7.17 -4.30
CA TYR A 347 10.66 -8.14 -5.37
C TYR A 347 9.67 -9.23 -4.95
N ALA A 348 9.05 -9.84 -5.96
CA ALA A 348 8.22 -11.04 -5.84
C ALA A 348 8.45 -11.94 -7.05
N THR A 349 8.42 -13.26 -6.87
CA THR A 349 8.66 -14.23 -7.95
C THR A 349 7.46 -15.16 -8.12
N PHE A 350 6.96 -15.27 -9.35
CA PHE A 350 5.81 -16.11 -9.71
C PHE A 350 6.19 -17.21 -10.68
N MET A 351 5.64 -18.41 -10.50
CA MET A 351 5.89 -19.58 -11.34
C MET A 351 4.62 -20.05 -12.03
N TYR A 352 4.71 -20.25 -13.33
CA TYR A 352 3.75 -20.96 -14.18
C TYR A 352 4.35 -22.28 -14.63
N HIS A 353 3.52 -23.32 -14.69
CA HIS A 353 3.95 -24.63 -15.15
C HIS A 353 2.89 -25.33 -15.99
N ASN A 354 3.34 -26.10 -16.97
CA ASN A 354 2.53 -27.07 -17.71
C ASN A 354 3.34 -28.35 -17.99
N GLU A 355 2.77 -29.29 -18.73
CA GLU A 355 3.44 -30.55 -19.06
C GLU A 355 4.68 -30.42 -19.96
N HIS A 356 4.88 -29.26 -20.59
CA HIS A 356 5.96 -29.01 -21.54
C HIS A 356 7.09 -28.17 -20.96
N GLY A 357 6.85 -27.28 -19.98
CA GLY A 357 7.90 -26.49 -19.33
C GLY A 357 7.36 -25.53 -18.26
N SER A 358 8.16 -24.52 -17.91
CA SER A 358 7.81 -23.53 -16.89
C SER A 358 8.23 -22.10 -17.28
N LEU A 359 7.57 -21.12 -16.66
CA LEU A 359 7.87 -19.70 -16.76
C LEU A 359 7.97 -19.13 -15.34
N GLU A 360 9.12 -18.56 -15.01
CA GLU A 360 9.32 -17.74 -13.82
C GLU A 360 9.18 -16.26 -14.20
N VAL A 361 8.48 -15.50 -13.37
CA VAL A 361 8.35 -14.05 -13.52
C VAL A 361 8.88 -13.38 -12.26
N PRO A 362 10.14 -12.92 -12.27
CA PRO A 362 10.65 -11.99 -11.28
C PRO A 362 10.04 -10.61 -11.51
N LEU A 363 9.30 -10.13 -10.51
CA LEU A 363 8.72 -8.80 -10.49
C LEU A 363 9.46 -7.97 -9.46
N VAL A 364 10.22 -6.99 -9.96
CA VAL A 364 11.03 -6.09 -9.15
C VAL A 364 10.42 -4.70 -9.18
N ARG A 365 10.32 -4.07 -8.01
CA ARG A 365 9.82 -2.69 -7.88
C ARG A 365 10.74 -1.71 -8.61
N GLY A 366 10.13 -0.89 -9.45
CA GLY A 366 10.87 0.11 -10.23
C GLY A 366 11.61 -0.48 -11.43
N ALA A 367 11.47 -1.79 -11.73
CA ALA A 367 12.03 -2.34 -12.95
C ALA A 367 11.43 -1.66 -14.18
N ALA A 368 12.29 -1.10 -15.03
CA ALA A 368 11.86 -0.50 -16.29
C ALA A 368 11.44 -1.55 -17.34
N MET A 369 12.01 -2.75 -17.23
CA MET A 369 11.77 -3.88 -18.15
C MET A 369 11.44 -5.13 -17.33
N LEU A 370 10.25 -5.69 -17.53
CA LEU A 370 9.78 -6.84 -16.79
C LEU A 370 10.32 -8.13 -17.40
N THR A 371 10.98 -8.95 -16.57
CA THR A 371 11.71 -10.12 -17.03
C THR A 371 10.91 -11.39 -16.80
N HIS A 372 10.96 -12.28 -17.80
CA HIS A 372 10.30 -13.57 -17.85
C HIS A 372 11.35 -14.63 -18.19
N ILE A 373 11.49 -15.65 -17.35
CA ILE A 373 12.50 -16.70 -17.49
C ILE A 373 11.79 -17.99 -17.87
N PHE A 374 11.94 -18.39 -19.13
CA PHE A 374 11.33 -19.60 -19.65
C PHE A 374 12.30 -20.78 -19.53
N THR A 375 11.79 -21.91 -19.08
CA THR A 375 12.52 -23.19 -19.07
C THR A 375 11.74 -24.23 -19.86
N ASN A 376 12.26 -24.60 -21.02
CA ASN A 376 11.69 -25.57 -21.94
C ASN A 376 10.22 -25.28 -22.32
N ALA A 377 9.82 -24.01 -22.46
CA ALA A 377 8.46 -23.61 -22.78
C ALA A 377 8.44 -22.50 -23.84
N ASN A 378 7.45 -22.51 -24.73
CA ASN A 378 7.27 -21.44 -25.72
C ASN A 378 6.47 -20.27 -25.13
N PRO A 379 6.96 -19.03 -25.26
CA PRO A 379 6.22 -17.84 -24.89
C PRO A 379 4.99 -17.66 -25.76
N VAL A 380 3.91 -17.27 -25.10
CA VAL A 380 2.65 -16.90 -25.71
C VAL A 380 2.34 -15.45 -25.37
N ILE A 381 2.05 -14.64 -26.40
CA ILE A 381 1.67 -13.25 -26.24
C ILE A 381 0.30 -12.98 -26.86
N THR A 382 -0.56 -12.25 -26.15
CA THR A 382 -1.85 -11.79 -26.68
C THR A 382 -1.92 -10.27 -26.58
N PRO A 383 -1.68 -9.53 -27.69
CA PRO A 383 -1.90 -8.10 -27.75
C PRO A 383 -3.39 -7.79 -28.00
N TYR A 384 -3.95 -6.84 -27.26
CA TYR A 384 -5.30 -6.34 -27.49
C TYR A 384 -5.26 -5.09 -28.39
N CYS A 385 -6.20 -4.97 -29.33
CA CYS A 385 -6.26 -3.83 -30.27
C CYS A 385 -4.98 -3.64 -31.13
N LEU A 386 -4.32 -4.73 -31.52
CA LEU A 386 -3.08 -4.66 -32.32
C LEU A 386 -3.35 -4.09 -33.71
N THR A 387 -2.56 -3.08 -34.10
CA THR A 387 -2.57 -2.50 -35.45
C THR A 387 -1.35 -2.86 -36.27
N ALA A 388 -0.19 -3.05 -35.63
CA ALA A 388 1.02 -3.48 -36.31
C ALA A 388 1.99 -4.19 -35.36
N ILE A 389 2.84 -5.04 -35.94
CA ILE A 389 4.00 -5.64 -35.28
C ILE A 389 5.26 -5.41 -36.12
N ASN A 390 6.29 -4.78 -35.54
CA ASN A 390 7.48 -4.32 -36.28
C ASN A 390 7.14 -3.54 -37.57
N GLY A 391 6.06 -2.76 -37.54
CA GLY A 391 5.56 -1.99 -38.69
C GLY A 391 4.87 -2.82 -39.78
N VAL A 392 4.65 -4.12 -39.56
CA VAL A 392 3.79 -4.97 -40.40
C VAL A 392 2.36 -4.86 -39.90
N ASP A 393 1.46 -4.35 -40.74
CA ASP A 393 0.04 -4.18 -40.42
C ASP A 393 -0.59 -5.50 -39.95
N ALA A 394 -1.27 -5.45 -38.82
CA ALA A 394 -1.97 -6.56 -38.21
C ALA A 394 -3.45 -6.19 -38.10
N SER A 395 -4.32 -6.86 -38.87
CA SER A 395 -5.75 -6.54 -38.93
C SER A 395 -6.53 -7.35 -37.89
N PHE A 396 -6.47 -6.96 -36.61
CA PHE A 396 -7.31 -7.53 -35.56
C PHE A 396 -8.39 -6.53 -35.16
N GLU A 397 -9.65 -6.97 -35.08
CA GLU A 397 -10.74 -6.10 -34.64
C GLU A 397 -10.50 -5.68 -33.18
N CYS A 398 -10.50 -4.38 -32.93
CA CYS A 398 -10.56 -3.83 -31.58
C CYS A 398 -11.95 -4.18 -31.02
N PRO A 399 -12.05 -4.90 -29.89
CA PRO A 399 -13.34 -5.12 -29.26
C PRO A 399 -13.95 -3.77 -28.85
N GLU A 400 -15.24 -3.58 -29.12
CA GLU A 400 -15.99 -2.40 -28.68
C GLU A 400 -16.11 -2.43 -27.14
N GLU A 401 -15.73 -1.33 -26.47
CA GLU A 401 -15.96 -1.17 -25.03
C GLU A 401 -17.45 -0.86 -24.76
N GLU A 402 -18.14 -1.74 -24.03
CA GLU A 402 -19.51 -1.49 -23.55
C GLU A 402 -19.49 -0.98 -22.09
N THR A 403 -20.17 0.13 -21.82
CA THR A 403 -20.37 0.69 -20.47
C THR A 403 -21.46 -0.05 -19.68
N LYS A 404 -21.22 -0.26 -18.38
CA LYS A 404 -21.90 -1.20 -17.47
C LYS A 404 -23.36 -0.81 -17.15
N ALA A 405 -24.31 -1.60 -17.64
CA ALA A 405 -25.62 -1.78 -17.00
C ALA A 405 -25.97 -3.27 -16.87
N ASP A 406 -24.96 -4.12 -16.66
CA ASP A 406 -25.10 -5.54 -16.93
C ASP A 406 -25.24 -6.42 -15.68
N LYS A 407 -26.25 -7.29 -15.76
CA LYS A 407 -26.59 -8.33 -14.80
C LYS A 407 -25.69 -9.57 -14.96
N GLY A 408 -24.77 -9.61 -15.93
CA GLY A 408 -23.64 -10.53 -16.06
C GLY A 408 -23.09 -10.52 -17.49
N THR A 409 -21.77 -10.38 -17.66
CA THR A 409 -21.14 -10.28 -18.99
C THR A 409 -20.92 -11.64 -19.64
N ALA A 410 -20.94 -11.70 -20.97
CA ALA A 410 -20.65 -12.92 -21.72
C ALA A 410 -19.81 -12.67 -22.98
N TYR A 411 -18.89 -13.59 -23.31
CA TYR A 411 -18.26 -13.63 -24.63
C TYR A 411 -18.64 -14.92 -25.36
N VAL A 412 -18.60 -14.91 -26.70
CA VAL A 412 -19.07 -16.02 -27.53
C VAL A 412 -17.95 -16.50 -28.45
N GLU A 413 -17.47 -17.72 -28.24
CA GLU A 413 -16.62 -18.42 -29.20
C GLU A 413 -17.50 -19.06 -30.27
N VAL A 414 -17.06 -18.98 -31.53
CA VAL A 414 -17.83 -19.51 -32.66
C VAL A 414 -16.97 -20.42 -33.51
N SER A 415 -17.44 -21.64 -33.75
CA SER A 415 -16.77 -22.58 -34.67
C SER A 415 -17.75 -23.17 -35.68
N CYS A 416 -17.32 -23.35 -36.93
CA CYS A 416 -18.18 -23.90 -38.00
C CYS A 416 -17.47 -25.06 -38.70
N ASN A 417 -18.06 -26.26 -38.63
CA ASN A 417 -17.53 -27.47 -39.25
C ASN A 417 -18.11 -27.65 -40.66
N SER A 418 -17.25 -27.43 -41.66
CA SER A 418 -17.59 -27.50 -43.09
C SER A 418 -17.99 -28.90 -43.58
N ASN A 419 -17.55 -29.96 -42.91
CA ASN A 419 -17.83 -31.35 -43.28
C ASN A 419 -19.18 -31.85 -42.73
N THR A 420 -19.58 -31.36 -41.56
CA THR A 420 -20.84 -31.74 -40.91
C THR A 420 -21.95 -30.71 -41.10
N GLY A 421 -21.61 -29.49 -41.54
CA GLY A 421 -22.56 -28.38 -41.65
C GLY A 421 -23.07 -27.92 -40.29
N ILE A 422 -22.24 -28.01 -39.24
CA ILE A 422 -22.62 -27.67 -37.88
C ILE A 422 -21.92 -26.38 -37.47
N LEU A 423 -22.68 -25.40 -36.99
CA LEU A 423 -22.19 -24.19 -36.32
C LEU A 423 -22.31 -24.40 -34.81
N SER A 424 -21.20 -24.27 -34.08
CA SER A 424 -21.18 -24.28 -32.63
C SER A 424 -20.92 -22.88 -32.09
N LEU A 425 -21.75 -22.45 -31.14
CA LEU A 425 -21.58 -21.19 -30.41
C LEU A 425 -21.35 -21.55 -28.95
N VAL A 426 -20.20 -21.19 -28.37
CA VAL A 426 -19.88 -21.42 -26.96
C VAL A 426 -19.90 -20.08 -26.26
N VAL A 427 -20.86 -19.88 -25.37
CA VAL A 427 -21.06 -18.63 -24.63
C VAL A 427 -20.49 -18.80 -23.24
N HIS A 428 -19.52 -17.97 -22.88
CA HIS A 428 -18.91 -17.96 -21.56
C HIS A 428 -19.41 -16.75 -20.80
N THR A 429 -20.01 -16.96 -19.63
CA THR A 429 -20.58 -15.92 -18.79
C THR A 429 -19.73 -15.68 -17.54
N THR A 430 -19.77 -14.48 -16.99
CA THR A 430 -19.14 -14.13 -15.71
C THR A 430 -20.02 -14.42 -14.50
N LYS A 431 -21.27 -14.86 -14.73
CA LYS A 431 -22.17 -15.41 -13.70
C LYS A 431 -22.83 -16.70 -14.16
N PRO A 432 -23.16 -17.61 -13.23
CA PRO A 432 -23.85 -18.85 -13.58
C PRO A 432 -25.22 -18.55 -14.20
N ILE A 433 -25.47 -19.10 -15.39
CA ILE A 433 -26.79 -19.16 -16.02
C ILE A 433 -27.62 -20.18 -15.20
N PRO A 434 -28.70 -19.76 -14.53
CA PRO A 434 -29.47 -20.64 -13.65
C PRO A 434 -30.11 -21.81 -14.41
N HIS A 435 -30.66 -21.53 -15.59
CA HIS A 435 -31.31 -22.53 -16.43
C HIS A 435 -30.93 -22.37 -17.90
N VAL A 436 -30.73 -23.49 -18.61
CA VAL A 436 -30.40 -23.46 -20.05
C VAL A 436 -31.49 -22.76 -20.89
N THR A 437 -32.74 -22.76 -20.41
CA THR A 437 -33.89 -22.06 -21.00
C THR A 437 -33.80 -20.53 -20.88
N ASP A 438 -32.86 -20.02 -20.10
CA ASP A 438 -32.62 -18.58 -20.00
C ASP A 438 -31.82 -18.08 -21.20
N VAL A 439 -31.26 -18.95 -22.03
CA VAL A 439 -30.58 -18.55 -23.26
C VAL A 439 -31.56 -18.55 -24.43
N GLN A 440 -31.55 -17.49 -25.22
CA GLN A 440 -32.28 -17.35 -26.48
C GLN A 440 -31.30 -17.10 -27.62
N TRP A 441 -31.59 -17.63 -28.81
CA TRP A 441 -30.69 -17.56 -29.94
C TRP A 441 -31.43 -17.48 -31.27
N ALA A 442 -30.82 -16.84 -32.25
CA ALA A 442 -31.23 -16.90 -33.64
C ALA A 442 -30.01 -17.10 -34.52
N ALA A 443 -30.09 -17.99 -35.50
CA ALA A 443 -29.07 -18.11 -36.54
C ALA A 443 -29.70 -18.50 -37.87
N THR A 444 -29.28 -17.84 -38.95
CA THR A 444 -29.72 -18.17 -40.32
C THR A 444 -28.73 -17.62 -41.33
N VAL A 445 -28.80 -18.10 -42.57
CA VAL A 445 -28.00 -17.53 -43.68
C VAL A 445 -28.28 -16.03 -43.84
N SER A 446 -27.27 -15.23 -44.18
CA SER A 446 -27.35 -13.76 -44.18
C SER A 446 -28.48 -13.21 -45.05
N THR A 447 -28.82 -13.90 -46.15
CA THR A 447 -29.94 -13.56 -47.04
C THR A 447 -31.31 -13.86 -46.44
N GLY A 448 -31.37 -14.76 -45.45
CA GLY A 448 -32.56 -15.17 -44.73
C GLY A 448 -32.80 -14.41 -43.41
N TRP A 449 -31.85 -13.57 -42.97
CA TRP A 449 -31.94 -12.84 -41.70
C TRP A 449 -33.19 -11.97 -41.59
N GLU A 450 -33.57 -11.29 -42.68
CA GLU A 450 -34.80 -10.48 -42.69
C GLU A 450 -36.09 -11.33 -42.59
N SER A 451 -36.00 -12.65 -42.82
CA SER A 451 -37.12 -13.58 -42.83
C SER A 451 -37.16 -14.55 -41.64
N ALA A 452 -36.07 -14.70 -40.88
CA ALA A 452 -36.01 -15.47 -39.63
C ALA A 452 -36.48 -14.59 -38.47
N ARG A 453 -37.79 -14.63 -38.17
CA ARG A 453 -38.45 -13.57 -37.38
C ARG A 453 -38.44 -13.77 -35.85
N TYR A 454 -37.78 -14.80 -35.32
CA TYR A 454 -37.93 -15.17 -33.90
C TYR A 454 -36.62 -15.69 -33.28
N MET A 455 -36.31 -15.23 -32.07
CA MET A 455 -35.31 -15.87 -31.20
C MET A 455 -35.91 -17.17 -30.67
N ASN A 456 -35.17 -18.27 -30.79
CA ASN A 456 -35.52 -19.55 -30.20
C ASN A 456 -34.99 -19.61 -28.77
N THR A 457 -35.81 -20.04 -27.82
CA THR A 457 -35.34 -20.36 -26.48
C THR A 457 -34.56 -21.67 -26.52
N CYS A 458 -33.38 -21.70 -25.87
CA CYS A 458 -32.55 -22.89 -25.74
C CYS A 458 -33.29 -24.01 -25.01
N ASP A 459 -33.05 -25.25 -25.46
CA ASP A 459 -33.46 -26.47 -24.79
C ASP A 459 -32.29 -27.45 -24.72
N SER A 460 -32.43 -28.54 -23.96
CA SER A 460 -31.37 -29.53 -23.76
C SER A 460 -30.98 -30.35 -25.00
N ASN A 461 -31.65 -30.15 -26.15
CA ASN A 461 -31.34 -30.86 -27.39
C ASN A 461 -30.37 -30.06 -28.28
N ILE A 462 -30.41 -28.73 -28.19
CA ILE A 462 -29.61 -27.81 -29.01
C ILE A 462 -28.56 -27.06 -28.16
N CYS A 463 -28.83 -26.88 -26.87
CA CYS A 463 -27.97 -26.15 -25.95
C CYS A 463 -27.55 -27.05 -24.78
N THR A 464 -26.27 -26.98 -24.40
CA THR A 464 -25.72 -27.68 -23.25
C THR A 464 -25.14 -26.66 -22.27
N LEU A 465 -25.60 -26.68 -21.02
CA LEU A 465 -25.08 -25.83 -19.95
C LEU A 465 -24.03 -26.60 -19.14
N SER A 466 -22.89 -25.97 -18.86
CA SER A 466 -21.80 -26.53 -18.04
C SER A 466 -22.25 -26.75 -16.58
N SER A 467 -21.54 -27.62 -15.86
CA SER A 467 -21.89 -27.98 -14.47
C SER A 467 -21.78 -26.83 -13.47
N ASP A 468 -20.95 -25.83 -13.76
CA ASP A 468 -20.79 -24.60 -12.99
C ASP A 468 -21.78 -23.50 -13.43
N GLY A 469 -22.57 -23.74 -14.47
CA GLY A 469 -23.51 -22.78 -15.05
C GLY A 469 -22.85 -21.65 -15.85
N MET A 470 -21.53 -21.64 -15.99
CA MET A 470 -20.77 -20.51 -16.56
C MET A 470 -20.60 -20.57 -18.07
N THR A 471 -21.00 -21.67 -18.72
CA THR A 471 -20.78 -21.87 -20.16
C THR A 471 -21.97 -22.56 -20.81
N VAL A 472 -22.47 -22.00 -21.92
CA VAL A 472 -23.52 -22.61 -22.76
C VAL A 472 -22.99 -22.89 -24.15
N THR A 473 -23.06 -24.14 -24.56
CA THR A 473 -22.73 -24.57 -25.92
C THR A 473 -24.00 -24.79 -26.73
N LEU A 474 -24.19 -24.03 -27.80
CA LEU A 474 -25.25 -24.20 -28.80
C LEU A 474 -24.71 -24.93 -30.02
N ILE A 475 -25.48 -25.89 -30.56
CA ILE A 475 -25.14 -26.66 -31.76
C ILE A 475 -26.23 -26.47 -32.81
N ILE A 476 -25.91 -25.74 -33.87
CA ILE A 476 -26.85 -25.36 -34.94
C ILE A 476 -26.54 -26.18 -36.20
N PRO A 477 -27.43 -27.09 -36.61
CA PRO A 477 -27.23 -27.91 -37.80
C PRO A 477 -27.52 -27.12 -39.10
N ASP A 478 -27.02 -27.64 -40.23
CA ASP A 478 -27.20 -27.11 -41.59
C ASP A 478 -26.61 -25.70 -41.86
N ALA A 479 -25.59 -25.28 -41.10
CA ALA A 479 -24.87 -24.03 -41.30
C ALA A 479 -24.06 -24.03 -42.62
N LYS A 480 -24.38 -23.12 -43.53
CA LYS A 480 -23.78 -22.96 -44.87
C LYS A 480 -23.79 -21.49 -45.27
N ASP A 481 -22.83 -21.06 -46.08
CA ASP A 481 -22.58 -19.66 -46.46
C ASP A 481 -22.36 -18.72 -45.26
N THR A 482 -22.44 -17.41 -45.47
CA THR A 482 -22.45 -16.45 -44.36
C THR A 482 -23.71 -16.64 -43.53
N MET A 483 -23.52 -16.99 -42.27
CA MET A 483 -24.54 -17.10 -41.25
C MET A 483 -24.56 -15.82 -40.43
N ASN A 484 -25.75 -15.28 -40.21
CA ASN A 484 -26.00 -14.24 -39.23
C ASN A 484 -26.49 -14.92 -37.96
N TYR A 485 -25.98 -14.51 -36.80
CA TYR A 485 -26.45 -15.01 -35.50
C TYR A 485 -26.64 -13.89 -34.48
N ALA A 486 -27.46 -14.18 -33.47
CA ALA A 486 -27.66 -13.37 -32.27
C ALA A 486 -27.95 -14.29 -31.08
N ILE A 487 -27.47 -13.90 -29.91
CA ILE A 487 -27.70 -14.59 -28.64
C ILE A 487 -28.22 -13.56 -27.64
N ASN A 488 -29.21 -13.92 -26.86
CA ASN A 488 -29.75 -13.14 -25.75
C ASN A 488 -29.81 -14.05 -24.53
N ILE A 489 -29.25 -13.65 -23.40
CA ILE A 489 -29.42 -14.39 -22.16
C ILE A 489 -30.38 -13.60 -21.28
N ILE A 490 -31.50 -14.22 -20.94
CA ILE A 490 -32.54 -13.63 -20.10
C ILE A 490 -31.88 -13.25 -18.78
N ASN A 491 -31.97 -11.97 -18.43
CA ASN A 491 -31.36 -11.36 -17.25
C ASN A 491 -29.83 -11.23 -17.28
N MET A 492 -29.16 -11.35 -18.43
CA MET A 492 -27.73 -11.02 -18.64
C MET A 492 -27.60 -10.31 -20.00
N LEU A 493 -27.33 -9.01 -19.99
CA LEU A 493 -27.47 -8.13 -21.15
C LEU A 493 -26.25 -8.32 -22.08
N VAL A 494 -26.48 -8.59 -23.37
CA VAL A 494 -25.42 -8.48 -24.39
C VAL A 494 -25.98 -7.76 -25.62
N ILE A 495 -25.99 -6.41 -25.62
CA ILE A 495 -26.02 -5.50 -26.81
C ILE A 495 -25.50 -4.09 -26.40
N PRO A 496 -24.68 -3.39 -27.24
CA PRO A 496 -24.11 -2.08 -26.92
C PRO A 496 -25.15 -0.96 -26.76
N GLN A 497 -24.89 -0.05 -25.81
CA GLN A 497 -25.80 1.01 -25.37
C GLN A 497 -25.84 2.26 -26.26
N SER A 498 -25.00 2.37 -27.30
CA SER A 498 -24.63 3.68 -27.88
C SER A 498 -25.67 4.38 -28.78
N ASP A 499 -26.83 3.79 -29.10
CA ASP A 499 -27.73 4.34 -30.15
C ASP A 499 -29.17 4.66 -29.71
N TYR A 500 -29.45 4.77 -28.40
CA TYR A 500 -30.78 5.12 -27.89
C TYR A 500 -30.81 6.42 -27.10
N SER A 501 -30.35 7.50 -27.71
CA SER A 501 -30.84 8.82 -27.35
C SER A 501 -31.58 9.40 -28.54
N TYR A 502 -32.63 10.15 -28.27
CA TYR A 502 -33.50 10.87 -29.19
C TYR A 502 -34.79 10.14 -29.63
N TRP A 503 -35.90 10.71 -29.13
CA TRP A 503 -37.29 10.60 -29.58
C TRP A 503 -38.10 9.43 -29.01
N TYR A 504 -38.69 9.57 -27.82
CA TYR A 504 -40.08 9.18 -27.53
C TYR A 504 -40.45 9.68 -26.11
N HIS A 505 -41.23 10.75 -26.02
CA HIS A 505 -41.94 11.09 -24.78
C HIS A 505 -43.13 10.13 -24.62
N PRO A 506 -43.23 9.32 -23.55
CA PRO A 506 -44.29 8.32 -23.48
C PRO A 506 -45.39 8.72 -22.47
N ASN A 507 -46.65 8.65 -22.90
CA ASN A 507 -47.83 9.14 -22.16
C ASN A 507 -48.39 8.07 -21.19
N PRO A 508 -48.62 8.34 -19.90
CA PRO A 508 -49.15 7.40 -18.89
C PRO A 508 -50.57 6.90 -19.23
N ALA A 509 -51.00 5.80 -18.59
CA ALA A 509 -52.37 5.31 -18.75
C ALA A 509 -53.35 6.19 -17.95
N VAL A 510 -54.42 6.64 -18.61
CA VAL A 510 -55.46 7.47 -18.00
C VAL A 510 -56.60 6.59 -17.48
N VAL A 511 -56.86 6.68 -16.18
CA VAL A 511 -57.91 5.95 -15.47
C VAL A 511 -58.96 6.95 -14.99
N ALA A 512 -60.20 6.82 -15.51
CA ALA A 512 -61.32 7.69 -15.11
C ALA A 512 -62.53 6.86 -14.64
N CYS A 513 -62.98 7.12 -13.39
CA CYS A 513 -64.20 6.55 -12.83
C CYS A 513 -65.36 7.56 -12.94
N SER A 514 -66.43 7.19 -13.66
CA SER A 514 -67.67 8.00 -13.70
C SER A 514 -68.72 7.49 -12.70
N PRO A 515 -69.75 8.29 -12.33
CA PRO A 515 -70.85 7.86 -11.45
C PRO A 515 -71.74 6.73 -12.01
N SER A 516 -71.46 6.25 -13.23
CA SER A 516 -72.05 5.07 -13.85
C SER A 516 -70.97 3.97 -13.90
N PRO A 517 -71.30 2.67 -13.72
CA PRO A 517 -70.33 1.56 -13.56
C PRO A 517 -69.47 1.23 -14.81
N ALA A 518 -69.33 2.18 -15.73
CA ALA A 518 -68.44 2.11 -16.87
C ALA A 518 -67.14 2.88 -16.57
N VAL A 519 -66.03 2.13 -16.48
CA VAL A 519 -64.68 2.68 -16.48
C VAL A 519 -64.30 3.02 -17.92
N THR A 520 -63.75 4.21 -18.16
CA THR A 520 -63.22 4.55 -19.48
C THR A 520 -61.70 4.64 -19.38
N ILE A 521 -61.00 3.66 -19.93
CA ILE A 521 -59.54 3.71 -20.12
C ILE A 521 -59.31 4.27 -21.53
N SER A 522 -58.82 5.50 -21.64
CA SER A 522 -58.40 6.04 -22.93
C SER A 522 -56.92 5.71 -23.15
N TYR A 523 -56.65 4.80 -24.09
CA TYR A 523 -55.32 4.30 -24.38
C TYR A 523 -54.51 5.23 -25.30
N SER A 524 -53.24 5.44 -24.96
CA SER A 524 -52.14 5.65 -25.91
C SER A 524 -51.51 4.30 -26.32
N GLY A 525 -52.32 3.29 -26.64
CA GLY A 525 -51.92 2.05 -27.33
C GLY A 525 -51.06 1.02 -26.55
N ARG A 526 -50.16 1.42 -25.65
CA ARG A 526 -49.34 0.57 -24.74
C ARG A 526 -48.90 1.44 -23.56
N MET A 527 -48.83 0.91 -22.33
CA MET A 527 -48.26 1.66 -21.21
C MET A 527 -46.79 2.03 -21.51
N PRO A 528 -46.33 3.24 -21.13
CA PRO A 528 -44.93 3.46 -20.83
C PRO A 528 -44.62 2.70 -19.55
N VAL A 529 -44.06 1.51 -19.68
CA VAL A 529 -43.20 1.00 -18.62
C VAL A 529 -41.83 1.60 -18.91
N TRP A 530 -41.16 2.13 -17.91
CA TRP A 530 -39.74 2.44 -18.04
C TRP A 530 -39.00 1.09 -18.16
N PHE A 531 -38.90 0.61 -19.40
CA PHE A 531 -38.17 -0.53 -19.97
C PHE A 531 -38.89 -1.87 -20.25
N TYR A 532 -38.21 -2.65 -21.11
CA TYR A 532 -38.68 -3.52 -22.20
C TYR A 532 -39.45 -4.79 -21.80
N GLY A 533 -40.71 -4.90 -22.20
CA GLY A 533 -41.53 -6.11 -22.10
C GLY A 533 -42.96 -5.82 -22.56
N THR A 534 -43.76 -6.85 -22.83
CA THR A 534 -45.21 -6.68 -23.02
C THR A 534 -45.89 -6.82 -21.66
N SER A 535 -46.41 -5.71 -21.15
CA SER A 535 -47.37 -5.71 -20.05
C SER A 535 -48.63 -4.98 -20.49
N THR A 536 -49.79 -5.56 -20.21
CA THR A 536 -51.08 -4.96 -20.60
C THR A 536 -51.96 -4.81 -19.39
N ILE A 537 -52.51 -3.60 -19.20
CA ILE A 537 -53.65 -3.42 -18.30
C ILE A 537 -54.81 -4.19 -18.92
N THR A 538 -55.18 -5.30 -18.30
CA THR A 538 -56.22 -6.19 -18.84
C THR A 538 -57.61 -5.75 -18.42
N THR A 539 -57.78 -5.23 -17.19
CA THR A 539 -59.05 -4.72 -16.68
C THR A 539 -58.85 -3.68 -15.58
N ALA A 540 -59.76 -2.71 -15.51
CA ALA A 540 -59.94 -1.81 -14.36
C ALA A 540 -61.39 -1.85 -13.85
N HIS A 541 -61.60 -1.97 -12.54
CA HIS A 541 -62.93 -2.04 -11.94
C HIS A 541 -63.12 -0.96 -10.87
N CYS A 542 -64.07 -0.03 -11.05
CA CYS A 542 -64.45 0.93 -10.01
C CYS A 542 -65.44 0.27 -9.03
N LEU A 543 -65.02 0.11 -7.77
CA LEU A 543 -65.82 -0.44 -6.68
C LEU A 543 -66.43 0.72 -5.87
N GLY A 544 -67.62 1.18 -6.26
CA GLY A 544 -68.34 2.24 -5.54
C GLY A 544 -69.18 3.13 -6.47
N ASN A 545 -70.23 3.77 -5.92
CA ASN A 545 -71.13 4.65 -6.69
C ASN A 545 -70.76 6.15 -6.58
N ASN A 546 -69.79 6.52 -5.75
CA ASN A 546 -69.30 7.90 -5.53
C ASN A 546 -67.77 7.91 -5.52
N ILE A 547 -67.16 8.96 -6.08
CA ILE A 547 -65.70 9.08 -6.26
C ILE A 547 -64.92 9.05 -4.94
N SER A 548 -65.49 9.58 -3.85
CA SER A 548 -64.83 9.60 -2.53
C SER A 548 -64.70 8.22 -1.88
N ASP A 549 -65.43 7.21 -2.35
CA ASP A 549 -65.44 5.84 -1.80
C ASP A 549 -65.09 4.79 -2.88
N ALA A 550 -64.62 5.21 -4.05
CA ALA A 550 -64.30 4.32 -5.16
C ALA A 550 -62.89 3.74 -5.01
N MET A 551 -62.77 2.41 -5.10
CA MET A 551 -61.47 1.72 -5.29
C MET A 551 -61.35 1.25 -6.74
N VAL A 552 -60.15 1.29 -7.29
CA VAL A 552 -59.85 0.79 -8.64
C VAL A 552 -58.84 -0.33 -8.56
N ASP A 553 -59.27 -1.53 -8.95
CA ASP A 553 -58.35 -2.64 -9.17
C ASP A 553 -57.79 -2.58 -10.59
N VAL A 554 -56.49 -2.44 -10.73
CA VAL A 554 -55.76 -2.47 -12.00
C VAL A 554 -54.99 -3.78 -12.09
N VAL A 555 -55.31 -4.61 -13.08
CA VAL A 555 -54.60 -5.87 -13.33
C VAL A 555 -53.55 -5.66 -14.41
N LEU A 556 -52.29 -5.84 -14.03
CA LEU A 556 -51.14 -5.85 -14.91
C LEU A 556 -50.76 -7.30 -15.24
N SER A 557 -50.96 -7.70 -16.50
CA SER A 557 -50.51 -9.01 -16.96
C SER A 557 -49.09 -8.93 -17.50
N LEU A 558 -48.21 -9.81 -17.02
CA LEU A 558 -46.80 -9.89 -17.37
C LEU A 558 -46.55 -11.01 -18.39
N SER A 559 -45.54 -10.84 -19.23
CA SER A 559 -45.04 -11.90 -20.14
C SER A 559 -44.14 -12.92 -19.43
N SER A 560 -43.67 -12.59 -18.22
CA SER A 560 -42.84 -13.44 -17.34
C SER A 560 -43.25 -13.23 -15.88
N PRO A 561 -43.19 -14.27 -15.01
CA PRO A 561 -43.73 -14.17 -13.65
C PRO A 561 -42.83 -13.40 -12.67
N ALA A 562 -43.37 -12.38 -12.01
CA ALA A 562 -42.69 -11.69 -10.91
C ALA A 562 -42.55 -12.61 -9.68
N SER A 563 -41.35 -12.64 -9.07
CA SER A 563 -41.05 -13.55 -7.96
C SER A 563 -41.38 -12.96 -6.58
N SER A 564 -41.39 -11.63 -6.45
CA SER A 564 -41.67 -10.92 -5.20
C SER A 564 -42.25 -9.52 -5.43
N LEU A 565 -42.88 -8.95 -4.40
CA LEU A 565 -43.45 -7.59 -4.48
C LEU A 565 -42.36 -6.49 -4.53
N ASP A 566 -41.17 -6.78 -4.00
CA ASP A 566 -40.01 -5.87 -4.01
C ASP A 566 -39.45 -5.62 -5.42
N GLU A 567 -39.87 -6.45 -6.39
CA GLU A 567 -39.56 -6.28 -7.80
C GLU A 567 -40.52 -5.31 -8.49
N ILE A 568 -41.49 -4.73 -7.80
CA ILE A 568 -42.56 -3.97 -8.43
C ILE A 568 -42.63 -2.59 -7.82
N ASP A 569 -42.66 -1.58 -8.68
CA ASP A 569 -42.88 -0.18 -8.30
C ASP A 569 -44.06 0.38 -9.10
N TYR A 570 -44.73 1.40 -8.58
CA TYR A 570 -45.81 2.08 -9.29
C TYR A 570 -45.88 3.58 -9.03
N ILE A 571 -46.54 4.30 -9.92
CA ILE A 571 -46.87 5.72 -9.78
C ILE A 571 -48.36 5.87 -10.05
N PHE A 572 -49.05 6.57 -9.15
CA PHE A 572 -50.47 6.89 -9.30
C PHE A 572 -50.71 8.34 -8.86
N VAL A 573 -50.99 9.23 -9.82
CA VAL A 573 -51.05 10.68 -9.59
C VAL A 573 -52.28 11.31 -10.26
N THR A 574 -52.72 12.47 -9.77
CA THR A 574 -53.97 13.13 -10.18
C THR A 574 -53.79 14.46 -10.91
N ASP A 575 -52.56 14.89 -11.16
CA ASP A 575 -52.27 16.21 -11.73
C ASP A 575 -52.04 16.15 -13.25
N ASP A 576 -52.39 17.23 -13.96
CA ASP A 576 -52.38 17.30 -15.43
C ASP A 576 -50.96 17.41 -16.03
N GLU A 577 -49.93 17.57 -15.18
CA GLU A 577 -48.52 17.67 -15.57
C GLU A 577 -47.75 16.42 -15.11
N TRP A 578 -47.74 15.39 -15.97
CA TRP A 578 -46.83 14.23 -15.87
C TRP A 578 -45.39 14.71 -16.15
N THR A 579 -44.75 15.32 -15.15
CA THR A 579 -43.34 15.71 -15.19
C THR A 579 -42.46 14.61 -14.58
N ALA A 580 -41.18 14.59 -14.96
CA ALA A 580 -40.20 13.55 -14.60
C ALA A 580 -39.86 13.45 -13.10
N ASP A 581 -40.44 14.31 -12.24
CA ASP A 581 -40.07 14.47 -10.84
C ASP A 581 -40.91 13.63 -9.86
N HIS A 582 -41.79 12.76 -10.34
CA HIS A 582 -42.60 11.88 -9.49
C HIS A 582 -41.83 10.60 -9.13
N ALA A 583 -41.57 10.40 -7.83
CA ALA A 583 -40.88 9.22 -7.33
C ALA A 583 -41.72 7.95 -7.48
N TRP A 584 -41.08 6.85 -7.91
CA TRP A 584 -41.67 5.52 -7.94
C TRP A 584 -41.96 5.03 -6.52
N ILE A 585 -43.15 4.47 -6.32
CA ILE A 585 -43.61 3.96 -5.02
C ILE A 585 -43.44 2.43 -5.01
N PRO A 586 -42.65 1.88 -4.08
CA PRO A 586 -42.53 0.44 -3.93
C PRO A 586 -43.87 -0.22 -3.64
N CYS A 587 -44.12 -1.32 -4.32
CA CYS A 587 -45.36 -2.07 -4.25
C CYS A 587 -45.40 -2.83 -2.92
N SER A 588 -46.41 -2.53 -2.09
CA SER A 588 -46.59 -3.18 -0.78
C SER A 588 -47.80 -4.11 -0.80
N PRO A 589 -47.88 -5.12 0.08
CA PRO A 589 -49.00 -6.07 0.12
C PRO A 589 -50.39 -5.43 0.31
N ASP A 590 -50.43 -4.20 0.84
CA ASP A 590 -51.66 -3.45 1.07
C ASP A 590 -52.22 -2.82 -0.20
N VAL A 591 -51.37 -2.61 -1.21
CA VAL A 591 -51.72 -1.96 -2.48
C VAL A 591 -51.59 -2.93 -3.66
N CYS A 592 -50.78 -3.97 -3.52
CA CYS A 592 -50.39 -4.87 -4.59
C CYS A 592 -50.49 -6.33 -4.19
N ASN A 593 -50.91 -7.18 -5.13
CA ASN A 593 -50.87 -8.62 -4.94
C ASN A 593 -50.43 -9.36 -6.21
N ILE A 594 -49.46 -10.26 -6.06
CA ILE A 594 -48.99 -11.14 -7.14
C ILE A 594 -49.86 -12.38 -7.15
N ILE A 595 -50.49 -12.67 -8.28
CA ILE A 595 -51.38 -13.81 -8.47
C ILE A 595 -50.97 -14.62 -9.70
N ASP A 596 -51.62 -15.76 -9.90
CA ASP A 596 -51.38 -16.66 -11.04
C ASP A 596 -49.90 -17.05 -11.23
N GLY A 597 -49.22 -17.36 -10.13
CA GLY A 597 -47.84 -17.83 -10.14
C GLY A 597 -46.82 -16.78 -10.57
N GLY A 598 -47.14 -15.49 -10.42
CA GLY A 598 -46.27 -14.37 -10.80
C GLY A 598 -46.70 -13.65 -12.07
N MET A 599 -47.59 -14.26 -12.87
CA MET A 599 -47.93 -13.76 -14.21
C MET A 599 -48.86 -12.54 -14.21
N ASN A 600 -49.54 -12.27 -13.10
CA ASN A 600 -50.45 -11.13 -12.96
C ASN A 600 -50.19 -10.40 -11.65
N VAL A 601 -50.12 -9.07 -11.72
CA VAL A 601 -50.03 -8.19 -10.55
C VAL A 601 -51.31 -7.36 -10.47
N VAL A 602 -51.98 -7.41 -9.33
CA VAL A 602 -53.20 -6.63 -9.09
C VAL A 602 -52.88 -5.47 -8.17
N PHE A 603 -53.14 -4.25 -8.63
CA PHE A 603 -53.00 -3.02 -7.86
C PHE A 603 -54.38 -2.53 -7.41
N THR A 604 -54.61 -2.36 -6.12
CA THR A 604 -55.84 -1.79 -5.56
C THR A 604 -55.60 -0.34 -5.15
N LEU A 605 -56.04 0.60 -5.97
CA LEU A 605 -55.72 2.03 -5.87
C LEU A 605 -56.97 2.86 -5.51
N ILE A 606 -56.78 3.95 -4.76
CA ILE A 606 -57.86 4.87 -4.38
C ILE A 606 -57.71 6.17 -5.18
N PRO A 607 -58.50 6.41 -6.24
CA PRO A 607 -58.50 7.69 -6.97
C PRO A 607 -59.00 8.82 -6.07
N THR A 608 -58.29 9.96 -6.08
CA THR A 608 -58.69 11.17 -5.35
C THR A 608 -59.33 12.23 -6.26
N SER A 609 -59.42 11.97 -7.57
CA SER A 609 -60.00 12.86 -8.61
C SER A 609 -60.77 12.07 -9.69
N GLU A 610 -61.50 12.77 -10.58
CA GLU A 610 -62.23 12.15 -11.73
C GLU A 610 -61.29 11.52 -12.78
N ILE A 611 -60.04 11.98 -12.87
CA ILE A 611 -59.03 11.52 -13.83
C ILE A 611 -57.72 11.31 -13.08
N SER A 612 -57.20 10.09 -13.10
CA SER A 612 -55.91 9.74 -12.48
C SER A 612 -55.01 9.05 -13.50
N TYR A 613 -53.70 9.23 -13.37
CA TYR A 613 -52.68 8.67 -14.23
C TYR A 613 -51.94 7.54 -13.50
N PHE A 614 -51.77 6.41 -14.17
CA PHE A 614 -51.14 5.21 -13.61
C PHE A 614 -50.00 4.70 -14.49
N ALA A 615 -48.89 4.34 -13.83
CA ALA A 615 -47.79 3.57 -14.41
C ALA A 615 -47.26 2.56 -13.37
N ALA A 616 -46.74 1.43 -13.86
CA ALA A 616 -46.10 0.42 -13.02
C ALA A 616 -44.80 -0.04 -13.69
N ASN A 617 -43.81 -0.42 -12.87
CA ASN A 617 -42.51 -0.92 -13.25
C ASN A 617 -42.27 -2.28 -12.58
N VAL A 618 -41.64 -3.22 -13.29
CA VAL A 618 -41.24 -4.52 -12.75
C VAL A 618 -39.74 -4.70 -13.00
N HIS A 619 -38.96 -4.71 -11.94
CA HIS A 619 -37.53 -4.89 -11.94
C HIS A 619 -37.20 -6.33 -12.30
N GLY A 620 -36.43 -6.57 -13.37
CA GLY A 620 -35.70 -7.83 -13.46
C GLY A 620 -35.79 -8.63 -14.74
N GLN A 621 -36.92 -8.70 -15.45
CA GLN A 621 -37.20 -9.82 -16.37
C GLN A 621 -37.48 -9.38 -17.81
N PHE A 622 -36.68 -9.87 -18.76
CA PHE A 622 -36.83 -9.58 -20.20
C PHE A 622 -37.06 -10.86 -21.01
N ILE A 623 -38.27 -11.07 -21.52
CA ILE A 623 -38.51 -11.99 -22.64
C ILE A 623 -38.82 -11.11 -23.86
N ILE A 624 -37.99 -11.18 -24.91
CA ILE A 624 -38.25 -10.44 -26.15
C ILE A 624 -39.37 -11.14 -26.91
N GLU A 625 -40.61 -10.92 -26.48
CA GLU A 625 -41.78 -11.27 -27.27
C GLU A 625 -42.01 -10.17 -28.31
N THR A 626 -41.46 -10.39 -29.51
CA THR A 626 -41.81 -9.72 -30.78
C THR A 626 -41.14 -8.38 -31.12
N GLU A 627 -40.51 -8.39 -32.31
CA GLU A 627 -40.12 -7.27 -33.20
C GLU A 627 -39.68 -5.93 -32.57
N PRO A 628 -38.46 -5.82 -32.03
CA PRO A 628 -37.76 -4.54 -32.06
C PRO A 628 -37.44 -4.21 -33.54
N TRP A 629 -37.46 -2.95 -33.97
CA TRP A 629 -36.99 -2.61 -35.32
C TRP A 629 -35.46 -2.50 -35.40
N ASN A 630 -34.77 -2.58 -34.26
CA ASN A 630 -33.36 -2.18 -34.14
C ASN A 630 -32.37 -3.36 -34.25
N TRP A 631 -32.73 -4.59 -33.88
CA TRP A 631 -31.93 -5.81 -34.16
C TRP A 631 -31.78 -6.11 -35.66
N ARG A 632 -32.66 -5.55 -36.52
CA ARG A 632 -32.56 -5.68 -37.97
C ARG A 632 -31.29 -5.05 -38.55
N ARG A 633 -30.57 -4.20 -37.78
CA ARG A 633 -29.46 -3.40 -38.33
C ARG A 633 -28.07 -4.00 -38.13
N GLN A 634 -27.80 -4.90 -37.18
CA GLN A 634 -26.45 -5.45 -36.97
C GLN A 634 -26.41 -6.89 -36.37
N PRO A 635 -26.75 -7.95 -37.11
CA PRO A 635 -26.35 -9.30 -36.71
C PRO A 635 -24.83 -9.49 -36.74
N ARG A 636 -24.28 -10.28 -35.81
CA ARG A 636 -22.92 -10.80 -35.95
C ARG A 636 -22.91 -11.80 -37.10
N LYS A 637 -21.90 -11.72 -37.96
CA LYS A 637 -21.79 -12.52 -39.17
C LYS A 637 -20.64 -13.48 -39.03
N ILE A 638 -20.83 -14.71 -39.49
CA ILE A 638 -19.76 -15.69 -39.64
C ILE A 638 -19.88 -16.38 -40.99
N GLN A 639 -18.77 -16.56 -41.71
CA GLN A 639 -18.76 -17.18 -43.02
C GLN A 639 -18.46 -18.69 -42.95
N CYS A 640 -19.42 -19.53 -43.33
CA CYS A 640 -19.28 -21.00 -43.42
C CYS A 640 -19.31 -21.46 -44.89
N PRO A 641 -18.42 -22.36 -45.36
CA PRO A 641 -17.12 -22.67 -44.80
C PRO A 641 -16.22 -21.45 -44.98
N TRP A 642 -15.42 -21.14 -43.95
CA TRP A 642 -14.37 -20.13 -43.94
C TRP A 642 -13.90 -19.73 -45.35
N VAL A 643 -14.26 -18.53 -45.81
CA VAL A 643 -13.30 -17.79 -46.64
C VAL A 643 -12.34 -17.27 -45.61
N SER A 644 -11.15 -17.86 -45.59
CA SER A 644 -10.01 -17.20 -44.98
C SER A 644 -9.94 -15.81 -45.61
N GLU A 645 -10.37 -14.77 -44.90
CA GLU A 645 -9.39 -13.72 -44.70
C GLU A 645 -8.31 -14.46 -43.91
N THR A 646 -7.32 -14.97 -44.65
CA THR A 646 -6.11 -15.51 -44.05
C THR A 646 -5.74 -14.52 -42.96
N PRO A 647 -5.52 -14.97 -41.71
CA PRO A 647 -4.65 -14.22 -40.82
C PRO A 647 -3.49 -13.80 -41.72
N GLN A 648 -3.16 -12.50 -41.81
CA GLN A 648 -1.95 -12.16 -42.53
C GLN A 648 -0.87 -13.13 -42.04
N ASP A 649 -0.20 -13.83 -42.94
CA ASP A 649 0.87 -14.76 -42.59
C ASP A 649 2.00 -13.92 -41.97
N ILE A 650 1.84 -13.55 -40.71
CA ILE A 650 2.80 -12.82 -39.90
C ILE A 650 3.74 -13.90 -39.38
N SER A 651 4.83 -14.08 -40.13
CA SER A 651 5.97 -14.89 -39.76
C SER A 651 7.19 -13.97 -39.74
N ILE A 652 7.43 -13.35 -38.59
CA ILE A 652 8.58 -12.45 -38.38
C ILE A 652 9.61 -13.21 -37.55
N THR A 653 10.87 -13.21 -38.00
CA THR A 653 11.98 -13.76 -37.22
C THR A 653 12.88 -12.61 -36.79
N ASP A 654 12.95 -12.37 -35.48
CA ASP A 654 13.74 -11.31 -34.87
C ASP A 654 14.01 -11.66 -33.38
N LYS A 655 14.91 -10.91 -32.74
CA LYS A 655 15.09 -10.89 -31.27
C LYS A 655 14.22 -9.85 -30.59
N SER A 656 13.73 -8.86 -31.33
CA SER A 656 12.91 -7.77 -30.80
C SER A 656 11.63 -7.56 -31.59
N PHE A 657 10.54 -7.33 -30.86
CA PHE A 657 9.21 -7.17 -31.42
C PHE A 657 8.54 -5.94 -30.81
N ILE A 658 8.14 -4.99 -31.65
CA ILE A 658 7.39 -3.80 -31.28
C ILE A 658 5.93 -4.04 -31.62
N PHE A 659 5.08 -4.11 -30.61
CA PHE A 659 3.63 -4.16 -30.76
C PHE A 659 3.08 -2.75 -30.74
N GLU A 660 2.30 -2.42 -31.75
CA GLU A 660 1.59 -1.16 -31.88
C GLU A 660 0.09 -1.39 -31.68
N LEU A 661 -0.49 -0.76 -30.67
CA LEU A 661 -1.87 -0.99 -30.22
C LEU A 661 -2.70 0.29 -30.38
N GLN A 662 -3.88 0.19 -30.99
CA GLN A 662 -4.85 1.28 -31.10
C GLN A 662 -5.58 1.51 -29.77
N GLU A 663 -5.99 2.75 -29.53
CA GLU A 663 -6.98 3.06 -28.49
C GLU A 663 -8.34 2.42 -28.80
N PRO A 664 -8.99 1.72 -27.86
CA PRO A 664 -10.37 1.32 -28.01
C PRO A 664 -11.28 2.56 -28.07
N GLY A 665 -12.41 2.45 -28.78
CA GLY A 665 -13.49 3.46 -28.72
C GLY A 665 -13.32 4.73 -29.56
N ASN A 666 -12.45 4.76 -30.58
CA ASN A 666 -12.28 5.91 -31.50
C ASN A 666 -11.83 7.24 -30.84
N LEU A 667 -11.24 7.20 -29.63
CA LEU A 667 -10.87 8.41 -28.87
C LEU A 667 -9.71 9.19 -29.50
N ASP A 668 -8.71 8.49 -30.04
CA ASP A 668 -7.63 9.06 -30.86
C ASP A 668 -7.16 8.00 -31.89
N MET A 669 -7.37 8.28 -33.18
CA MET A 669 -6.92 7.40 -34.27
C MET A 669 -5.53 7.77 -34.81
N THR A 670 -4.87 8.78 -34.23
CA THR A 670 -3.60 9.31 -34.72
C THR A 670 -2.40 8.84 -33.90
N ASN A 671 -2.60 8.49 -32.64
CA ASN A 671 -1.60 7.90 -31.77
C ASN A 671 -1.93 6.43 -31.47
N THR A 672 -0.89 5.69 -31.12
CA THR A 672 -0.95 4.27 -30.74
C THR A 672 0.04 4.00 -29.62
N ARG A 673 -0.27 3.00 -28.79
CA ARG A 673 0.56 2.56 -27.68
C ARG A 673 1.60 1.58 -28.17
N LYS A 674 2.81 1.67 -27.62
CA LYS A 674 3.94 0.82 -28.02
C LYS A 674 4.35 -0.09 -26.88
N PHE A 675 4.48 -1.39 -27.15
CA PHE A 675 5.15 -2.36 -26.28
C PHE A 675 6.31 -2.99 -27.02
N MET A 676 7.37 -3.35 -26.30
CA MET A 676 8.48 -4.11 -26.88
C MET A 676 8.69 -5.41 -26.11
N ALA A 677 8.83 -6.51 -26.84
CA ALA A 677 9.34 -7.76 -26.33
C ALA A 677 10.76 -8.01 -26.87
N TYR A 678 11.67 -8.37 -25.97
CA TYR A 678 13.05 -8.75 -26.29
C TYR A 678 13.31 -10.19 -25.89
N PHE A 679 14.05 -10.92 -26.71
CA PHE A 679 14.47 -12.30 -26.46
C PHE A 679 15.99 -12.41 -26.57
N ASP A 680 16.59 -13.32 -25.78
CA ASP A 680 18.04 -13.59 -25.86
C ASP A 680 18.46 -14.35 -27.14
N LYS A 681 17.49 -14.90 -27.89
CA LYS A 681 17.66 -15.68 -29.11
C LYS A 681 16.72 -15.20 -30.21
N ASP A 682 17.04 -15.55 -31.45
CA ASP A 682 16.14 -15.29 -32.58
C ASP A 682 14.88 -16.13 -32.45
N MET A 683 13.74 -15.44 -32.38
CA MET A 683 12.42 -16.04 -32.25
C MET A 683 11.64 -15.84 -33.54
N THR A 684 10.86 -16.83 -33.93
CA THR A 684 9.87 -16.72 -34.99
C THR A 684 8.50 -16.62 -34.33
N VAL A 685 7.81 -15.51 -34.57
CA VAL A 685 6.43 -15.32 -34.13
C VAL A 685 5.49 -15.85 -35.19
N THR A 686 4.50 -16.64 -34.78
CA THR A 686 3.39 -17.09 -35.62
C THR A 686 2.08 -16.77 -34.94
N VAL A 687 1.11 -16.29 -35.72
CA VAL A 687 -0.26 -16.10 -35.27
C VAL A 687 -1.02 -17.39 -35.49
N ASN A 688 -1.61 -17.96 -34.43
CA ASN A 688 -2.46 -19.14 -34.56
C ASN A 688 -3.92 -18.76 -34.94
N ASP A 689 -4.75 -19.77 -35.20
CA ASP A 689 -6.14 -19.58 -35.62
C ASP A 689 -7.02 -18.84 -34.57
N ASP A 690 -6.57 -18.77 -33.31
CA ASP A 690 -7.24 -18.11 -32.18
C ASP A 690 -6.73 -16.66 -31.95
N GLY A 691 -5.84 -16.15 -32.80
CA GLY A 691 -5.26 -14.80 -32.67
C GLY A 691 -4.14 -14.68 -31.63
N LEU A 692 -3.61 -15.82 -31.18
CA LEU A 692 -2.52 -15.91 -30.21
C LEU A 692 -1.16 -15.84 -30.93
N PHE A 693 -0.23 -15.05 -30.40
CA PHE A 693 1.13 -14.95 -30.93
C PHE A 693 2.01 -15.95 -30.19
N GLU A 694 2.33 -17.05 -30.85
CA GLU A 694 3.27 -18.05 -30.32
C GLU A 694 4.68 -17.73 -30.80
N PHE A 695 5.65 -17.74 -29.88
CA PHE A 695 7.05 -17.49 -30.16
C PHE A 695 7.83 -18.79 -30.08
N GLN A 696 8.44 -19.20 -31.21
CA GLN A 696 9.26 -20.40 -31.28
C GLN A 696 10.71 -20.04 -31.64
N PRO A 697 11.73 -20.69 -31.05
CA PRO A 697 13.12 -20.48 -31.46
C PRO A 697 13.30 -20.77 -32.95
N GLN A 698 14.10 -19.96 -33.65
CA GLN A 698 14.36 -20.16 -35.09
C GLN A 698 14.95 -21.55 -35.39
N ASP A 699 15.77 -22.09 -34.49
CA ASP A 699 16.37 -23.42 -34.60
C ASP A 699 15.39 -24.57 -34.28
N GLY A 700 14.15 -24.25 -33.90
CA GLY A 700 13.10 -25.18 -33.51
C GLY A 700 13.19 -25.66 -32.05
N GLY A 701 12.13 -26.31 -31.59
CA GLY A 701 12.01 -26.82 -30.22
C GLY A 701 11.38 -25.83 -29.26
N HIS A 702 11.59 -26.02 -27.95
CA HIS A 702 11.07 -25.13 -26.92
C HIS A 702 12.09 -24.08 -26.50
N PHE A 703 11.59 -22.88 -26.19
CA PHE A 703 12.44 -21.80 -25.71
C PHE A 703 12.95 -22.07 -24.28
N THR A 704 14.21 -21.74 -24.06
CA THR A 704 14.83 -21.67 -22.73
C THR A 704 15.74 -20.47 -22.75
N GLY A 705 15.43 -19.48 -21.92
CA GLY A 705 16.04 -18.17 -21.98
C GLY A 705 15.18 -17.09 -21.37
N HIS A 706 15.61 -15.85 -21.58
CA HIS A 706 15.01 -14.66 -21.02
C HIS A 706 14.18 -13.93 -22.07
N MET A 707 13.01 -13.47 -21.64
CA MET A 707 12.18 -12.52 -22.37
C MET A 707 11.98 -11.28 -21.50
N GLN A 708 12.18 -10.09 -22.06
CA GLN A 708 11.86 -8.82 -21.39
C GLN A 708 10.71 -8.13 -22.10
N LEU A 709 9.76 -7.60 -21.33
CA LEU A 709 8.66 -6.79 -21.83
C LEU A 709 8.77 -5.37 -21.27
N VAL A 710 8.60 -4.37 -22.13
CA VAL A 710 8.60 -2.95 -21.75
C VAL A 710 7.47 -2.21 -22.45
N TYR A 711 6.76 -1.35 -21.72
CA TYR A 711 5.90 -0.34 -22.31
C TYR A 711 6.77 0.80 -22.84
N ALA A 712 6.49 1.38 -24.00
CA ALA A 712 7.30 2.46 -24.58
C ALA A 712 6.50 3.77 -24.73
N GLY A 713 5.37 3.89 -24.02
CA GLY A 713 4.52 5.07 -24.07
C GLY A 713 3.61 5.12 -25.31
N THR A 714 3.02 6.29 -25.48
CA THR A 714 2.13 6.64 -26.59
C THR A 714 2.87 7.54 -27.57
N SER A 715 2.80 7.21 -28.86
CA SER A 715 3.40 8.00 -29.95
C SER A 715 2.50 7.98 -31.18
N PRO A 716 2.68 8.90 -32.15
CA PRO A 716 1.97 8.84 -33.42
C PRO A 716 2.07 7.46 -34.07
N MET A 717 1.03 7.06 -34.80
CA MET A 717 1.01 5.77 -35.47
C MET A 717 2.21 5.64 -36.44
N GLY A 718 2.96 4.54 -36.32
CA GLY A 718 4.21 4.25 -37.03
C GLY A 718 5.47 4.94 -36.49
N ASP A 719 5.38 5.81 -35.49
CA ASP A 719 6.55 6.41 -34.83
C ASP A 719 7.06 5.52 -33.70
N ASN A 720 8.17 4.83 -33.94
CA ASN A 720 8.82 3.92 -32.99
C ASN A 720 10.04 4.53 -32.29
N SER A 721 10.31 5.83 -32.46
CA SER A 721 11.55 6.45 -31.99
C SER A 721 11.80 6.31 -30.48
N ILE A 722 10.74 6.45 -29.66
CA ILE A 722 10.82 6.28 -28.21
C ILE A 722 11.12 4.82 -27.85
N ALA A 723 10.41 3.87 -28.47
CA ALA A 723 10.63 2.44 -28.30
C ALA A 723 12.08 2.08 -28.65
N GLU A 724 12.56 2.49 -29.82
CA GLU A 724 13.94 2.26 -30.27
C GLU A 724 14.99 2.84 -29.30
N SER A 725 14.70 3.94 -28.61
CA SER A 725 15.62 4.54 -27.64
C SER A 725 15.88 3.69 -26.39
N LEU A 726 14.95 2.79 -26.06
CA LEU A 726 15.04 1.88 -24.91
C LEU A 726 15.81 0.59 -25.23
N HIS A 727 16.05 0.30 -26.51
CA HIS A 727 16.72 -0.92 -26.98
C HIS A 727 18.09 -1.17 -26.34
N LYS A 728 18.85 -0.08 -26.09
CA LYS A 728 20.18 -0.14 -25.45
C LYS A 728 20.17 -0.53 -23.96
N TYR A 729 18.99 -0.74 -23.36
CA TYR A 729 18.83 -1.21 -21.99
C TYR A 729 18.31 -2.64 -21.91
N ALA A 730 17.99 -3.27 -23.05
CA ALA A 730 17.55 -4.66 -23.09
C ALA A 730 18.68 -5.64 -22.75
N GLY A 731 18.29 -6.73 -22.11
CA GLY A 731 19.13 -7.88 -21.76
C GLY A 731 19.49 -7.98 -20.29
N VAL A 732 19.80 -6.85 -19.67
CA VAL A 732 20.18 -6.78 -18.25
C VAL A 732 18.95 -6.46 -17.40
N TYR A 733 18.83 -7.12 -16.24
CA TYR A 733 17.68 -6.98 -15.34
C TYR A 733 18.08 -7.12 -13.87
N SER A 734 17.21 -6.63 -12.98
CA SER A 734 17.33 -6.84 -11.54
C SER A 734 16.71 -8.18 -11.16
N TYR A 735 17.41 -8.96 -10.35
CA TYR A 735 16.90 -10.22 -9.82
C TYR A 735 17.24 -10.32 -8.34
N LYS A 736 16.23 -10.51 -7.46
CA LYS A 736 16.40 -10.53 -6.00
C LYS A 736 17.22 -9.33 -5.47
N PRO A 737 16.79 -8.08 -5.75
CA PRO A 737 17.42 -6.89 -5.21
C PRO A 737 17.40 -6.88 -3.68
N LYS A 738 18.42 -6.27 -3.07
CA LYS A 738 18.59 -6.16 -1.63
C LYS A 738 18.52 -4.70 -1.18
N THR A 739 17.87 -4.48 -0.04
CA THR A 739 17.87 -3.17 0.63
C THR A 739 18.69 -3.27 1.91
N ARG A 740 19.62 -2.33 2.12
CA ARG A 740 20.44 -2.24 3.33
C ARG A 740 20.26 -0.88 3.98
N PHE A 741 20.26 -0.85 5.31
CA PHE A 741 19.99 0.35 6.11
C PHE A 741 21.14 0.62 7.05
N CYS A 742 21.58 1.87 7.09
CA CYS A 742 22.66 2.26 7.96
C CYS A 742 22.43 3.59 8.64
N VAL A 743 22.96 3.76 9.85
CA VAL A 743 22.93 5.05 10.55
C VAL A 743 24.29 5.36 11.15
N GLU A 744 24.76 6.59 10.88
CA GLU A 744 25.97 7.17 11.46
C GLU A 744 25.63 8.52 12.09
N GLY A 745 25.53 8.55 13.42
CA GLY A 745 25.15 9.76 14.16
C GLY A 745 23.73 10.24 13.83
N ASP A 746 23.64 11.37 13.14
CA ASP A 746 22.37 11.99 12.73
C ASP A 746 22.10 11.82 11.24
N ILE A 747 22.85 10.95 10.56
CA ILE A 747 22.69 10.65 9.13
C ILE A 747 22.29 9.19 8.97
N GLY A 748 21.24 8.96 8.19
CA GLY A 748 20.78 7.66 7.78
C GLY A 748 21.08 7.40 6.31
N PHE A 749 21.27 6.14 5.96
CA PHE A 749 21.58 5.68 4.62
C PHE A 749 20.68 4.50 4.24
N ILE A 750 20.19 4.53 3.00
CA ILE A 750 19.41 3.45 2.40
C ILE A 750 20.10 3.06 1.12
N SER A 751 20.61 1.84 1.07
CA SER A 751 21.22 1.28 -0.14
C SER A 751 20.23 0.35 -0.83
N TYR A 752 19.99 0.61 -2.11
CA TYR A 752 19.32 -0.32 -3.02
C TYR A 752 20.38 -0.96 -3.89
N ASP A 753 20.61 -2.25 -3.65
CA ASP A 753 21.45 -3.09 -4.48
C ASP A 753 20.54 -3.86 -5.42
N TRP A 754 20.52 -3.48 -6.70
CA TRP A 754 19.56 -4.03 -7.64
C TRP A 754 19.92 -5.46 -8.08
N ASN A 755 21.06 -6.02 -7.64
CA ASN A 755 21.49 -7.38 -7.95
C ASN A 755 21.33 -7.71 -9.44
N LYS A 756 22.14 -7.02 -10.26
CA LYS A 756 22.09 -7.09 -11.71
C LYS A 756 22.41 -8.49 -12.23
N GLN A 757 21.60 -8.98 -13.17
CA GLN A 757 21.77 -10.24 -13.89
C GLN A 757 21.53 -10.05 -15.39
N GLY A 758 21.90 -11.06 -16.17
CA GLY A 758 21.74 -11.07 -17.62
C GLY A 758 22.90 -10.46 -18.39
N ASP A 759 22.88 -10.66 -19.70
CA ASP A 759 23.85 -10.12 -20.64
C ASP A 759 23.16 -9.13 -21.57
N ASP A 760 23.91 -8.18 -22.13
CA ASP A 760 23.40 -7.37 -23.25
C ASP A 760 23.02 -8.28 -24.43
N PHE A 761 21.72 -8.40 -24.69
CA PHE A 761 21.17 -9.27 -25.75
C PHE A 761 21.71 -8.94 -27.16
N PHE A 762 22.18 -7.70 -27.36
CA PHE A 762 22.68 -7.19 -28.63
C PHE A 762 24.20 -6.99 -28.65
N GLY A 763 24.89 -7.24 -27.53
CA GLY A 763 26.36 -7.22 -27.42
C GLY A 763 27.02 -5.89 -27.79
N GLN A 764 26.29 -4.78 -27.65
CA GLN A 764 26.74 -3.42 -27.90
C GLN A 764 27.56 -2.86 -26.73
N ASN A 765 27.23 -3.24 -25.50
CA ASN A 765 27.89 -2.85 -24.26
C ASN A 765 27.92 -4.02 -23.25
N PRO A 766 29.06 -4.73 -23.09
CA PRO A 766 29.17 -5.82 -22.11
C PRO A 766 29.10 -5.37 -20.65
N ASN A 767 29.24 -4.06 -20.37
CA ASN A 767 29.13 -3.47 -19.04
C ASN A 767 27.87 -2.57 -18.96
N GLN A 768 26.75 -3.05 -19.50
CA GLN A 768 25.51 -2.29 -19.50
C GLN A 768 24.95 -2.17 -18.07
N ASP A 769 24.63 -0.95 -17.67
CA ASP A 769 24.03 -0.64 -16.38
C ASP A 769 22.51 -0.83 -16.43
N LEU A 770 21.91 -1.09 -15.26
CA LEU A 770 20.46 -1.17 -15.12
C LEU A 770 19.78 0.20 -15.33
N LEU A 771 18.64 0.17 -16.01
CA LEU A 771 17.69 1.28 -16.01
C LEU A 771 16.56 0.96 -15.02
N THR A 772 16.44 1.78 -13.98
CA THR A 772 15.44 1.59 -12.93
C THR A 772 14.64 2.88 -12.73
N VAL A 773 13.32 2.78 -12.63
CA VAL A 773 12.41 3.92 -12.44
C VAL A 773 12.65 4.57 -11.08
N ALA A 774 12.86 5.89 -11.08
CA ALA A 774 13.01 6.71 -9.88
C ALA A 774 11.73 7.53 -9.61
N LEU A 775 11.23 7.47 -8.38
CA LEU A 775 10.10 8.28 -7.93
C LEU A 775 10.54 9.72 -7.62
N PRO A 776 9.61 10.70 -7.60
CA PRO A 776 9.97 12.11 -7.35
C PRO A 776 10.79 12.36 -6.09
N HIS A 777 10.54 11.64 -5.00
CA HIS A 777 11.31 11.80 -3.76
C HIS A 777 12.72 11.18 -3.80
N HIS A 778 13.00 10.29 -4.76
CA HIS A 778 14.34 9.76 -5.03
C HIS A 778 15.18 10.76 -5.82
N GLU A 779 14.57 11.54 -6.71
CA GLU A 779 15.30 12.39 -7.67
C GLU A 779 16.25 13.39 -7.01
N GLU A 780 15.87 13.97 -5.86
CA GLU A 780 16.73 14.91 -5.11
C GLU A 780 17.91 14.23 -4.42
N GLN A 781 17.89 12.90 -4.28
CA GLN A 781 18.94 12.11 -3.62
C GLN A 781 19.85 11.39 -4.62
N LEU A 782 19.33 11.11 -5.81
CA LEU A 782 20.07 10.43 -6.85
C LEU A 782 20.93 11.40 -7.67
N ASN A 783 21.99 10.86 -8.28
CA ASN A 783 22.87 11.67 -9.11
C ASN A 783 22.14 12.13 -10.39
N SER A 784 22.01 13.45 -10.56
CA SER A 784 21.31 14.04 -11.70
C SER A 784 21.93 13.72 -13.07
N GLU A 785 23.23 13.37 -13.13
CA GLU A 785 23.87 12.95 -14.38
C GLU A 785 23.39 11.58 -14.87
N ASN A 786 22.87 10.74 -13.96
CA ASN A 786 22.38 9.39 -14.25
C ASN A 786 20.85 9.32 -14.38
N LEU A 787 20.14 10.44 -14.16
CA LEU A 787 18.70 10.53 -14.35
C LEU A 787 18.38 10.90 -15.81
N ILE A 788 17.48 10.13 -16.42
CA ILE A 788 16.99 10.34 -17.78
C ILE A 788 15.47 10.44 -17.81
N GLU A 789 14.95 11.22 -18.74
CA GLU A 789 13.52 11.25 -19.03
C GLU A 789 13.06 9.93 -19.62
N THR A 790 11.87 9.46 -19.24
CA THR A 790 11.28 8.22 -19.76
C THR A 790 9.89 8.49 -20.32
N PRO A 791 9.38 7.62 -21.20
CA PRO A 791 8.02 7.77 -21.72
C PRO A 791 6.92 7.48 -20.70
N TRP A 792 7.28 6.97 -19.52
CA TRP A 792 6.34 6.68 -18.43
C TRP A 792 6.23 7.81 -17.42
N GLY A 793 6.70 9.00 -17.76
CA GLY A 793 6.49 10.18 -16.95
C GLY A 793 7.40 10.34 -15.73
N PHE A 794 7.80 9.24 -15.11
CA PHE A 794 8.87 9.20 -14.11
C PHE A 794 10.25 9.26 -14.76
N LYS A 795 11.26 9.71 -14.03
CA LYS A 795 12.64 9.58 -14.49
C LYS A 795 13.14 8.16 -14.30
N GLY A 796 14.04 7.74 -15.18
CA GLY A 796 14.80 6.51 -15.05
C GLY A 796 16.19 6.87 -14.54
N HIS A 797 16.73 6.10 -13.60
CA HIS A 797 18.10 6.22 -13.14
C HIS A 797 18.93 5.07 -13.71
N ILE A 798 20.09 5.41 -14.27
CA ILE A 798 21.06 4.45 -14.79
C ILE A 798 22.05 4.10 -13.68
N GLY A 799 22.11 2.82 -13.31
CA GLY A 799 23.08 2.31 -12.36
C GLY A 799 22.56 1.15 -11.52
N ASP A 800 23.49 0.28 -11.13
CA ASP A 800 23.18 -1.00 -10.49
C ASP A 800 22.94 -0.89 -8.99
N ARG A 801 23.26 0.28 -8.42
CA ARG A 801 23.16 0.53 -6.99
C ARG A 801 22.85 1.97 -6.70
N TRP A 802 21.95 2.21 -5.76
CA TRP A 802 21.60 3.54 -5.27
C TRP A 802 21.93 3.64 -3.79
N VAL A 803 22.40 4.80 -3.35
CA VAL A 803 22.53 5.13 -1.93
C VAL A 803 21.82 6.44 -1.69
N LEU A 804 20.74 6.41 -0.91
CA LEU A 804 20.00 7.58 -0.49
C LEU A 804 20.44 7.99 0.92
N GLN A 805 20.45 9.29 1.20
CA GLN A 805 20.88 9.85 2.47
C GLN A 805 19.74 10.62 3.16
N GLU A 806 19.61 10.44 4.47
CA GLU A 806 18.56 11.04 5.29
C GLU A 806 19.15 11.83 6.45
N ASP A 807 18.70 13.07 6.65
CA ASP A 807 18.92 13.78 7.90
C ASP A 807 17.92 13.28 8.94
N LEU A 808 18.43 12.74 10.05
CA LEU A 808 17.59 12.02 11.01
C LEU A 808 17.06 12.94 12.11
N PRO A 809 15.73 13.09 12.27
CA PRO A 809 15.16 13.86 13.36
C PRO A 809 15.51 13.23 14.72
N LYS A 810 15.45 14.03 15.77
CA LYS A 810 15.68 13.55 17.14
C LYS A 810 14.50 12.71 17.62
N ALA A 811 14.81 11.53 18.15
CA ALA A 811 13.85 10.61 18.78
C ALA A 811 13.42 11.07 20.19
N SER A 812 12.63 12.15 20.29
CA SER A 812 12.21 12.72 21.58
C SER A 812 10.69 12.83 21.73
N ILE A 813 10.15 12.31 22.83
CA ILE A 813 8.76 12.53 23.27
C ILE A 813 8.55 13.85 24.04
N GLU A 814 9.62 14.59 24.35
CA GLU A 814 9.50 15.88 25.05
C GLU A 814 9.13 17.00 24.09
N PRO A 815 8.43 18.04 24.57
CA PRO A 815 8.35 19.30 23.85
C PRO A 815 9.72 19.92 23.56
N ASP A 816 9.78 20.81 22.56
CA ASP A 816 10.97 21.62 22.30
C ASP A 816 11.32 22.44 23.57
N GLN A 817 12.48 22.13 24.14
CA GLN A 817 12.92 22.77 25.38
C GLN A 817 13.22 24.24 25.19
N ASP A 818 13.70 24.65 24.01
CA ASP A 818 13.97 26.05 23.73
C ASP A 818 12.65 26.83 23.68
N ALA A 819 11.60 26.26 23.09
CA ALA A 819 10.26 26.85 23.12
C ALA A 819 9.69 26.94 24.53
N VAL A 820 9.82 25.87 25.33
CA VAL A 820 9.39 25.86 26.74
C VAL A 820 10.09 26.95 27.54
N GLU A 821 11.40 27.11 27.40
CA GLU A 821 12.18 28.16 28.08
C GLU A 821 11.77 29.56 27.60
N ARG A 822 11.57 29.77 26.30
CA ARG A 822 11.07 31.05 25.75
C ARG A 822 9.71 31.43 26.34
N ILE A 823 8.78 30.47 26.45
CA ILE A 823 7.44 30.71 26.98
C ILE A 823 7.50 31.01 28.48
N LYS A 824 8.32 30.29 29.26
CA LYS A 824 8.48 30.55 30.71
C LYS A 824 9.08 31.92 31.02
N ASN A 825 9.94 32.42 30.13
CA ASN A 825 10.64 33.69 30.30
C ASN A 825 9.94 34.87 29.59
N ASP A 826 8.70 34.68 29.12
CA ASP A 826 7.88 35.73 28.50
C ASP A 826 7.72 36.94 29.44
N GLU A 827 8.03 38.16 28.97
CA GLU A 827 8.17 39.37 29.82
C GLU A 827 6.91 39.69 30.63
N ASP A 828 5.74 39.51 30.01
CA ASP A 828 4.43 39.74 30.63
C ASP A 828 3.76 38.43 31.12
N ALA A 829 4.46 37.30 31.00
CA ALA A 829 3.98 35.95 31.31
C ALA A 829 2.63 35.57 30.65
N VAL A 830 2.25 36.23 29.56
CA VAL A 830 0.94 36.02 28.90
C VAL A 830 0.87 34.61 28.33
N ARG A 831 1.90 34.20 27.57
CA ARG A 831 1.94 32.86 26.95
C ARG A 831 2.00 31.76 28.00
N LEU A 832 2.78 31.98 29.07
CA LEU A 832 2.87 31.06 30.19
C LEU A 832 1.50 30.86 30.87
N ASN A 833 0.79 31.95 31.17
CA ASN A 833 -0.52 31.88 31.81
C ASN A 833 -1.56 31.15 30.92
N HIS A 834 -1.52 31.38 29.61
CA HIS A 834 -2.36 30.64 28.65
C HIS A 834 -2.09 29.14 28.70
N LEU A 835 -0.81 28.73 28.68
CA LEU A 835 -0.44 27.31 28.76
C LEU A 835 -0.85 26.66 30.07
N LEU A 836 -0.59 27.32 31.20
CA LEU A 836 -0.97 26.79 32.51
C LEU A 836 -2.50 26.62 32.63
N ALA A 837 -3.28 27.57 32.10
CA ALA A 837 -4.73 27.46 32.07
C ALA A 837 -5.22 26.31 31.17
N ALA A 838 -4.59 26.10 30.02
CA ALA A 838 -4.91 24.99 29.13
C ALA A 838 -4.55 23.62 29.74
N ILE A 839 -3.39 23.51 30.41
CA ILE A 839 -2.99 22.29 31.14
C ILE A 839 -4.01 21.96 32.23
N GLU A 840 -4.45 22.94 33.01
CA GLU A 840 -5.48 22.73 34.04
C GLU A 840 -6.79 22.24 33.43
N LYS A 841 -7.26 22.90 32.34
CA LYS A 841 -8.47 22.48 31.63
C LYS A 841 -8.37 21.03 31.15
N ASP A 842 -7.34 20.69 30.38
CA ASP A 842 -7.18 19.33 29.85
C ASP A 842 -7.07 18.30 31.00
N ALA A 843 -6.31 18.59 32.06
CA ALA A 843 -6.13 17.66 33.17
C ALA A 843 -7.40 17.42 34.02
N MET A 844 -8.40 18.31 33.95
CA MET A 844 -9.67 18.15 34.64
C MET A 844 -10.61 17.16 33.92
N PHE A 845 -10.53 17.07 32.60
CA PHE A 845 -11.43 16.23 31.79
C PHE A 845 -10.87 14.82 31.53
N GLU A 846 -9.56 14.64 31.65
CA GLU A 846 -8.93 13.40 31.19
C GLU A 846 -8.67 12.37 32.30
N THR A 847 -9.22 11.17 32.11
CA THR A 847 -8.80 9.92 32.78
C THR A 847 -8.92 8.76 31.80
N LEU A 848 -7.93 7.86 31.78
CA LEU A 848 -7.93 6.71 30.85
C LEU A 848 -8.76 5.52 31.32
N VAL A 849 -9.35 5.57 32.52
CA VAL A 849 -9.95 4.38 33.15
C VAL A 849 -11.11 3.83 32.32
N GLU A 850 -12.05 4.69 31.90
CA GLU A 850 -13.20 4.24 31.11
C GLU A 850 -12.78 3.77 29.71
N ASP A 851 -11.92 4.53 29.03
CA ASP A 851 -11.45 4.22 27.67
C ASP A 851 -10.63 2.93 27.59
N CYS A 852 -9.89 2.59 28.66
CA CYS A 852 -9.04 1.39 28.69
C CYS A 852 -9.70 0.15 29.31
N THR A 853 -10.90 0.26 29.92
CA THR A 853 -11.55 -0.88 30.60
C THR A 853 -12.92 -1.23 30.06
N ARG A 854 -13.45 -0.45 29.11
CA ARG A 854 -14.77 -0.68 28.51
C ARG A 854 -14.80 -1.97 27.65
N GLU A 855 -15.90 -2.72 27.77
CA GLU A 855 -16.20 -3.88 26.92
C GLU A 855 -16.35 -3.45 25.46
N GLY A 856 -15.69 -4.16 24.53
CA GLY A 856 -15.63 -3.77 23.12
C GLY A 856 -14.82 -2.49 22.83
N ALA A 857 -13.99 -2.02 23.77
CA ALA A 857 -13.08 -0.91 23.51
C ALA A 857 -12.17 -1.21 22.32
N GLN A 858 -12.25 -0.37 21.29
CA GLN A 858 -11.42 -0.45 20.10
C GLN A 858 -10.04 0.14 20.37
N SER A 859 -9.01 -0.56 19.90
CA SER A 859 -7.61 -0.16 20.12
C SER A 859 -7.25 1.22 19.56
N TYR A 860 -7.89 1.66 18.47
CA TYR A 860 -7.69 2.98 17.87
C TYR A 860 -8.10 4.11 18.83
N TRP A 861 -9.34 4.10 19.30
CA TRP A 861 -9.88 5.13 20.19
C TRP A 861 -9.16 5.15 21.54
N ALA A 862 -8.88 3.97 22.11
CA ALA A 862 -8.06 3.87 23.31
C ALA A 862 -6.66 4.45 23.06
N GLY A 863 -6.05 4.17 21.91
CA GLY A 863 -4.79 4.75 21.46
C GLY A 863 -4.81 6.28 21.45
N LYS A 864 -5.82 6.90 20.81
CA LYS A 864 -5.96 8.36 20.79
C LYS A 864 -5.98 8.97 22.19
N SER A 865 -6.81 8.44 23.10
CA SER A 865 -6.84 8.90 24.50
C SER A 865 -5.48 8.73 25.20
N ILE A 866 -4.84 7.57 25.05
CA ILE A 866 -3.51 7.28 25.59
C ILE A 866 -2.48 8.31 25.08
N GLY A 867 -2.48 8.61 23.78
CA GLY A 867 -1.59 9.58 23.15
C GLY A 867 -1.77 10.99 23.70
N MET A 868 -3.03 11.45 23.78
CA MET A 868 -3.36 12.78 24.29
C MET A 868 -2.97 12.97 25.76
N VAL A 869 -3.29 11.99 26.62
CA VAL A 869 -2.89 11.99 28.03
C VAL A 869 -1.38 11.97 28.17
N THR A 870 -0.67 11.20 27.34
CA THR A 870 0.80 11.19 27.33
C THR A 870 1.35 12.56 26.95
N ARG A 871 0.85 13.17 25.87
CA ARG A 871 1.29 14.49 25.43
C ARG A 871 1.02 15.54 26.52
N LEU A 872 -0.14 15.53 27.16
CA LEU A 872 -0.44 16.40 28.29
C LEU A 872 0.53 16.18 29.47
N ALA A 873 0.85 14.93 29.80
CA ALA A 873 1.79 14.61 30.88
C ALA A 873 3.22 15.11 30.57
N THR A 874 3.66 15.05 29.31
CA THR A 874 4.95 15.62 28.87
C THR A 874 4.96 17.15 29.05
N ILE A 875 3.90 17.83 28.63
CA ILE A 875 3.77 19.29 28.72
C ILE A 875 3.68 19.72 30.19
N SER A 876 2.87 19.03 31.00
CA SER A 876 2.74 19.28 32.45
C SER A 876 4.10 19.19 33.16
N ARG A 877 4.91 18.17 32.86
CA ARG A 877 6.28 18.06 33.38
C ARG A 877 7.18 19.19 32.89
N ALA A 878 7.16 19.49 31.59
CA ALA A 878 7.99 20.54 31.00
C ALA A 878 7.69 21.92 31.62
N PHE A 879 6.43 22.24 31.93
CA PHE A 879 6.03 23.48 32.59
C PHE A 879 6.04 23.42 34.12
N GLY A 880 6.38 22.28 34.72
CA GLY A 880 6.57 22.13 36.17
C GLY A 880 5.27 22.13 36.99
N THR A 881 4.15 21.72 36.40
CA THR A 881 2.89 21.52 37.14
C THR A 881 2.84 20.13 37.74
N ASP A 882 1.93 19.88 38.70
CA ASP A 882 1.84 18.58 39.39
C ASP A 882 0.84 17.60 38.74
N HIS A 883 0.13 18.02 37.68
CA HIS A 883 -0.91 17.19 37.04
C HIS A 883 -0.35 15.88 36.47
N TYR A 884 0.88 15.88 35.96
CA TYR A 884 1.53 14.67 35.42
C TYR A 884 1.52 13.49 36.39
N LYS A 885 1.52 13.71 37.71
CA LYS A 885 1.52 12.62 38.69
C LYS A 885 0.27 11.74 38.57
N LYS A 886 -0.90 12.37 38.46
CA LYS A 886 -2.18 11.65 38.27
C LYS A 886 -2.26 11.05 36.87
N LEU A 887 -1.76 11.77 35.86
CA LEU A 887 -1.75 11.28 34.48
C LEU A 887 -0.86 10.03 34.34
N ASP A 888 0.31 10.01 35.00
CA ASP A 888 1.20 8.85 35.05
C ASP A 888 0.56 7.62 35.70
N GLU A 889 -0.19 7.80 36.80
CA GLU A 889 -0.94 6.72 37.44
C GLU A 889 -2.00 6.13 36.49
N SER A 890 -2.69 7.01 35.75
CA SER A 890 -3.67 6.62 34.75
C SER A 890 -3.03 5.88 33.57
N LEU A 891 -1.93 6.41 33.02
CA LEU A 891 -1.15 5.80 31.95
C LEU A 891 -0.65 4.43 32.36
N ARG A 892 -0.09 4.33 33.57
CA ARG A 892 0.41 3.07 34.11
C ARG A 892 -0.68 1.99 34.15
N THR A 893 -1.85 2.35 34.67
CA THR A 893 -2.97 1.42 34.79
C THR A 893 -3.42 0.91 33.42
N CYS A 894 -3.54 1.82 32.45
CA CYS A 894 -3.93 1.46 31.09
C CYS A 894 -2.85 0.59 30.40
N LEU A 895 -1.57 0.97 30.46
CA LEU A 895 -0.48 0.22 29.84
C LEU A 895 -0.35 -1.21 30.41
N ASP A 896 -0.48 -1.38 31.73
CA ASP A 896 -0.41 -2.70 32.35
C ASP A 896 -1.55 -3.62 31.86
N LEU A 897 -2.75 -3.08 31.61
CA LEU A 897 -3.90 -3.82 31.08
C LEU A 897 -3.68 -4.22 29.61
N TRP A 898 -3.42 -3.26 28.73
CA TRP A 898 -3.32 -3.49 27.28
C TRP A 898 -2.10 -4.29 26.86
N LEU A 899 -0.98 -4.19 27.59
CA LEU A 899 0.17 -5.06 27.39
C LEU A 899 -0.06 -6.48 27.94
N GLY A 900 -1.15 -6.72 28.67
CA GLY A 900 -1.43 -8.00 29.33
C GLY A 900 -0.49 -8.31 30.50
N ILE A 901 0.09 -7.28 31.12
CA ILE A 901 0.91 -7.42 32.34
C ILE A 901 0.00 -7.80 33.52
N VAL A 902 -1.18 -7.20 33.57
CA VAL A 902 -2.27 -7.59 34.47
C VAL A 902 -3.46 -8.05 33.65
N GLY A 903 -4.19 -9.04 34.16
CA GLY A 903 -5.48 -9.41 33.58
C GLY A 903 -6.56 -8.36 33.90
N GLY A 904 -7.72 -8.50 33.27
CA GLY A 904 -8.87 -7.63 33.52
C GLY A 904 -9.51 -7.06 32.26
N LEU A 905 -8.83 -7.14 31.11
CA LEU A 905 -9.47 -6.90 29.82
C LEU A 905 -10.42 -8.05 29.46
N PRO A 906 -11.56 -7.73 28.83
CA PRO A 906 -12.40 -8.73 28.16
C PRO A 906 -11.58 -9.53 27.15
N ILE A 907 -11.91 -10.81 26.98
CA ILE A 907 -11.11 -11.76 26.22
C ILE A 907 -10.92 -11.37 24.75
N GLU A 908 -11.90 -10.66 24.19
CA GLU A 908 -11.92 -10.09 22.85
C GLU A 908 -10.92 -8.93 22.67
N ASN A 909 -10.58 -8.21 23.75
CA ASN A 909 -9.65 -7.08 23.73
C ASN A 909 -8.21 -7.47 24.10
N VAL A 910 -7.97 -8.76 24.40
CA VAL A 910 -6.63 -9.24 24.74
C VAL A 910 -5.80 -9.43 23.46
N LEU A 911 -4.59 -8.89 23.44
CA LEU A 911 -3.60 -9.16 22.41
C LEU A 911 -3.24 -10.66 22.36
N ARG A 912 -3.25 -11.20 21.15
CA ARG A 912 -2.78 -12.55 20.79
C ARG A 912 -1.65 -12.45 19.78
N TYR A 913 -0.97 -13.56 19.56
CA TYR A 913 -0.05 -13.71 18.44
C TYR A 913 -0.69 -14.59 17.36
N ASP A 914 -0.86 -14.04 16.17
CA ASP A 914 -1.32 -14.80 15.03
C ASP A 914 -0.15 -15.60 14.43
N GLN A 915 -0.26 -16.92 14.55
CA GLN A 915 0.74 -17.87 14.03
C GLN A 915 0.59 -18.06 12.52
N VAL A 916 -0.41 -17.43 11.90
CA VAL A 916 -0.71 -17.59 10.47
C VAL A 916 0.18 -16.70 9.63
N TRP A 917 0.18 -15.40 9.94
CA TRP A 917 0.91 -14.37 9.22
C TRP A 917 2.07 -13.77 10.01
N GLY A 918 2.21 -14.13 11.29
CA GLY A 918 3.30 -13.69 12.15
C GLY A 918 3.14 -12.25 12.59
N GLY A 919 2.30 -12.01 13.59
CA GLY A 919 2.10 -10.67 14.14
C GLY A 919 1.11 -10.57 15.28
N MET A 920 0.95 -9.36 15.82
CA MET A 920 -0.02 -9.11 16.88
C MET A 920 -1.45 -9.18 16.35
N PHE A 921 -2.36 -9.75 17.12
CA PHE A 921 -3.76 -9.91 16.74
C PHE A 921 -4.68 -9.51 17.88
N MET A 922 -5.75 -8.78 17.56
CA MET A 922 -6.80 -8.42 18.52
C MET A 922 -8.15 -8.45 17.83
N ARG A 923 -9.12 -9.10 18.48
CA ARG A 923 -10.47 -9.26 17.92
C ARG A 923 -11.31 -8.00 18.07
N SER A 924 -11.39 -7.45 19.29
CA SER A 924 -12.21 -6.28 19.65
C SER A 924 -13.67 -6.34 19.15
N ALA A 925 -14.21 -7.56 19.05
CA ALA A 925 -15.58 -7.89 18.68
C ALA A 925 -16.07 -9.05 19.55
N GLY A 926 -17.36 -9.10 19.86
CA GLY A 926 -17.92 -10.09 20.79
C GLY A 926 -17.63 -11.53 20.31
N LEU A 927 -17.41 -12.48 21.23
CA LEU A 927 -17.00 -13.86 20.86
C LEU A 927 -17.97 -14.60 19.92
N GLU A 928 -19.24 -14.20 19.90
CA GLU A 928 -20.29 -14.78 19.05
C GLU A 928 -20.42 -14.09 17.69
N GLU A 929 -19.75 -12.94 17.50
CA GLU A 929 -19.80 -12.18 16.25
C GLU A 929 -18.92 -12.81 15.17
N GLU A 930 -19.27 -12.63 13.90
CA GLU A 930 -18.38 -13.01 12.80
C GLU A 930 -17.23 -12.00 12.71
N ILE A 931 -15.99 -12.49 12.51
CA ILE A 931 -14.84 -11.61 12.28
C ILE A 931 -14.82 -11.25 10.80
N TYR A 932 -14.96 -9.95 10.52
CA TYR A 932 -14.78 -9.42 9.17
C TYR A 932 -13.40 -8.76 9.04
N PRO A 933 -12.82 -8.69 7.82
CA PRO A 933 -11.53 -8.04 7.60
C PRO A 933 -11.42 -6.59 8.08
N TRP A 934 -12.54 -5.85 8.21
CA TRP A 934 -12.61 -4.46 8.67
C TRP A 934 -12.92 -4.31 10.18
N THR A 935 -13.06 -5.40 10.94
CA THR A 935 -13.29 -5.33 12.39
C THR A 935 -12.16 -4.57 13.09
N ASN A 936 -12.51 -3.63 13.99
CA ASN A 936 -11.56 -2.76 14.70
C ASN A 936 -10.66 -1.98 13.71
N PHE A 937 -11.29 -1.34 12.71
CA PHE A 937 -10.63 -0.62 11.62
C PHE A 937 -9.66 -1.50 10.80
N GLY A 938 -9.94 -2.80 10.79
CA GLY A 938 -9.11 -3.78 10.08
C GLY A 938 -7.86 -4.23 10.82
N PHE A 939 -7.71 -3.90 12.10
CA PHE A 939 -6.61 -4.44 12.92
C PHE A 939 -6.53 -5.97 12.85
N VAL A 940 -7.68 -6.67 12.82
CA VAL A 940 -7.68 -8.15 12.69
C VAL A 940 -6.99 -8.62 11.42
N SER A 941 -7.01 -7.83 10.35
CA SER A 941 -6.41 -8.12 9.06
C SER A 941 -5.06 -7.43 8.87
N TYR A 942 -4.42 -6.94 9.93
CA TYR A 942 -3.17 -6.17 9.89
C TYR A 942 -3.28 -4.76 9.30
N ALA A 943 -4.49 -4.25 9.08
CA ALA A 943 -4.67 -2.86 8.72
C ALA A 943 -4.39 -1.94 9.92
N ASP A 944 -3.85 -0.75 9.67
CA ASP A 944 -3.75 0.37 10.61
C ASP A 944 -2.95 0.09 11.90
N HIS A 945 -2.20 -1.00 11.96
CA HIS A 945 -1.39 -1.36 13.13
C HIS A 945 -0.40 -0.26 13.55
N HIS A 946 0.22 0.45 12.60
CA HIS A 946 1.08 1.60 12.86
C HIS A 946 0.32 2.77 13.46
N PHE A 947 -0.90 3.07 13.00
CA PHE A 947 -1.76 4.10 13.61
C PHE A 947 -2.09 3.75 15.06
N HIS A 948 -2.52 2.52 15.31
CA HIS A 948 -2.94 2.07 16.64
C HIS A 948 -1.77 1.98 17.61
N PHE A 949 -0.72 1.23 17.24
CA PHE A 949 0.44 1.02 18.10
C PHE A 949 1.33 2.25 18.23
N GLY A 950 1.30 3.18 17.27
CA GLY A 950 2.08 4.41 17.37
C GLY A 950 1.76 5.21 18.63
N TYR A 951 0.48 5.34 18.97
CA TYR A 951 0.05 5.98 20.22
C TYR A 951 0.55 5.25 21.47
N TRP A 952 0.50 3.92 21.45
CA TRP A 952 0.89 3.10 22.59
C TRP A 952 2.39 3.14 22.79
N MET A 953 3.17 3.00 21.71
CA MET A 953 4.62 3.14 21.74
C MET A 953 5.04 4.53 22.22
N TYR A 954 4.32 5.60 21.85
CA TYR A 954 4.61 6.95 22.33
C TYR A 954 4.44 7.04 23.86
N ALA A 955 3.35 6.47 24.38
CA ALA A 955 3.09 6.37 25.81
C ALA A 955 4.11 5.50 26.56
N ILE A 956 4.48 4.35 25.98
CA ILE A 956 5.51 3.46 26.54
C ILE A 956 6.86 4.16 26.55
N ALA A 957 7.25 4.85 25.47
CA ALA A 957 8.49 5.60 25.38
C ALA A 957 8.58 6.67 26.48
N TYR A 958 7.49 7.43 26.67
CA TYR A 958 7.38 8.39 27.77
C TYR A 958 7.53 7.72 29.13
N TYR A 959 6.75 6.66 29.38
CA TYR A 959 6.72 6.02 30.68
C TYR A 959 8.05 5.31 31.00
N ALA A 960 8.68 4.66 30.01
CA ALA A 960 10.00 4.04 30.13
C ALA A 960 11.10 5.05 30.47
N LYS A 961 11.04 6.27 29.90
CA LYS A 961 11.98 7.34 30.21
C LYS A 961 11.98 7.71 31.70
N TYR A 962 10.79 7.90 32.27
CA TYR A 962 10.63 8.36 33.66
C TYR A 962 10.60 7.21 34.67
N TYR A 963 10.25 5.99 34.23
CA TYR A 963 10.14 4.78 35.05
C TYR A 963 10.87 3.59 34.42
N PRO A 964 12.19 3.68 34.18
CA PRO A 964 12.94 2.67 33.42
C PRO A 964 12.91 1.28 34.08
N GLN A 965 12.79 1.21 35.41
CA GLN A 965 12.69 -0.06 36.13
C GLN A 965 11.44 -0.87 35.75
N TRP A 966 10.36 -0.21 35.36
CA TRP A 966 9.17 -0.91 34.87
C TRP A 966 9.41 -1.52 33.50
N ALA A 967 9.99 -0.74 32.58
CA ALA A 967 10.18 -1.18 31.20
C ALA A 967 11.29 -2.25 31.10
N MET A 968 12.31 -2.17 31.95
CA MET A 968 13.43 -3.12 32.02
C MET A 968 13.11 -4.42 32.75
N LYS A 969 11.92 -4.57 33.34
CA LYS A 969 11.47 -5.86 33.86
C LYS A 969 11.30 -6.82 32.69
N GLU A 970 11.93 -7.99 32.74
CA GLU A 970 12.00 -8.95 31.63
C GLU A 970 10.66 -9.16 30.92
N GLU A 971 9.62 -9.56 31.66
CA GLU A 971 8.27 -9.79 31.13
C GLU A 971 7.69 -8.56 30.41
N ASN A 972 8.00 -7.34 30.86
CA ASN A 972 7.51 -6.11 30.26
C ASN A 972 8.34 -5.75 29.02
N LYS A 973 9.66 -5.93 29.08
CA LYS A 973 10.57 -5.69 27.97
C LYS A 973 10.17 -6.51 26.75
N VAL A 974 9.86 -7.79 26.95
CA VAL A 974 9.41 -8.70 25.87
C VAL A 974 8.09 -8.23 25.28
N ARG A 975 7.12 -7.83 26.12
CA ARG A 975 5.84 -7.28 25.66
C ARG A 975 6.03 -6.02 24.83
N ILE A 976 6.84 -5.08 25.32
CA ILE A 976 7.15 -3.80 24.66
C ILE A 976 7.87 -4.03 23.32
N THR A 977 8.90 -4.88 23.31
CA THR A 977 9.66 -5.19 22.08
C THR A 977 8.81 -5.93 21.05
N SER A 978 7.81 -6.71 21.47
CA SER A 978 6.86 -7.37 20.55
C SER A 978 6.03 -6.36 19.74
N LEU A 979 5.57 -5.27 20.36
CA LEU A 979 4.87 -4.20 19.65
C LEU A 979 5.81 -3.49 18.66
N ALA A 980 7.05 -3.21 19.09
CA ALA A 980 8.06 -2.60 18.22
C ALA A 980 8.41 -3.49 17.02
N ARG A 981 8.51 -4.81 17.22
CA ARG A 981 8.75 -5.80 16.15
C ARG A 981 7.60 -5.85 15.15
N ASP A 982 6.36 -5.67 15.60
CA ASP A 982 5.19 -5.76 14.72
C ASP A 982 5.14 -4.65 13.66
N VAL A 983 5.57 -3.43 13.99
CA VAL A 983 5.51 -2.27 13.06
C VAL A 983 6.87 -1.86 12.51
N GLY A 984 7.97 -2.26 13.16
CA GLY A 984 9.30 -1.74 12.86
C GLY A 984 10.44 -2.75 13.05
N ASN A 985 10.20 -4.05 12.83
CA ASN A 985 11.28 -5.04 12.78
C ASN A 985 12.27 -4.72 11.62
N PRO A 986 13.57 -4.51 11.90
CA PRO A 986 14.56 -4.19 10.87
C PRO A 986 15.14 -5.42 10.17
N SER A 987 14.98 -6.63 10.70
CA SER A 987 15.78 -7.79 10.29
C SER A 987 14.95 -9.04 9.98
N LYS A 988 15.27 -9.68 8.86
CA LYS A 988 14.72 -10.99 8.48
C LYS A 988 15.17 -12.13 9.39
N LYS A 989 16.18 -11.89 10.24
CA LYS A 989 16.61 -12.86 11.25
C LYS A 989 15.52 -13.10 12.29
N ASP A 990 14.60 -12.14 12.50
CA ASP A 990 13.39 -12.36 13.30
C ASP A 990 12.41 -13.25 12.54
N ARG A 991 12.18 -14.46 13.08
CA ARG A 991 11.29 -15.46 12.46
C ARG A 991 9.82 -15.27 12.79
N PHE A 992 9.50 -14.37 13.74
CA PHE A 992 8.14 -14.22 14.27
C PHE A 992 7.42 -12.99 13.72
N PHE A 993 8.16 -11.93 13.40
CA PHE A 993 7.59 -10.71 12.84
C PHE A 993 8.27 -10.39 11.51
N PRO A 994 7.49 -9.98 10.51
CA PRO A 994 8.05 -9.63 9.22
C PRO A 994 8.79 -8.31 9.28
N THR A 995 9.73 -8.10 8.37
CA THR A 995 10.45 -6.84 8.30
C THR A 995 9.50 -5.70 7.92
N VAL A 996 9.48 -4.65 8.74
CA VAL A 996 8.78 -3.37 8.55
C VAL A 996 7.35 -3.43 8.03
N ARG A 997 6.38 -3.82 8.89
CA ARG A 997 5.03 -4.17 8.44
C ARG A 997 4.32 -3.17 7.53
N GLN A 998 4.35 -1.90 7.86
CA GLN A 998 3.60 -0.91 7.09
C GLN A 998 4.49 -0.13 6.13
N LYS A 999 5.81 -0.15 6.33
CA LYS A 999 6.72 0.70 5.58
C LYS A 999 7.06 0.13 4.21
N ASP A 1000 6.93 0.97 3.20
CA ASP A 1000 7.41 0.71 1.87
C ASP A 1000 8.66 1.57 1.60
N TRP A 1001 9.83 0.94 1.56
CA TRP A 1001 11.08 1.68 1.40
C TRP A 1001 11.20 2.35 0.03
N PHE A 1002 10.69 1.72 -1.03
CA PHE A 1002 10.73 2.29 -2.37
C PHE A 1002 9.77 3.47 -2.55
N PHE A 1003 8.59 3.44 -1.92
CA PHE A 1003 7.69 4.60 -1.91
C PHE A 1003 8.08 5.66 -0.88
N GLY A 1004 8.87 5.27 0.12
CA GLY A 1004 9.27 6.12 1.23
C GLY A 1004 8.16 6.35 2.27
N SER A 1005 6.94 5.85 2.07
CA SER A 1005 5.79 6.00 2.98
C SER A 1005 5.26 4.66 3.51
N SER A 1006 4.32 4.75 4.43
CA SER A 1006 3.57 3.59 4.94
C SER A 1006 2.39 3.23 4.05
N TRP A 1007 1.85 2.04 4.30
CA TRP A 1007 0.54 1.60 3.85
C TRP A 1007 -0.27 1.11 5.05
N ALA A 1008 -1.52 1.55 5.08
CA ALA A 1008 -2.48 1.23 6.12
C ALA A 1008 -3.30 -0.02 5.80
N THR A 1009 -3.52 -0.34 4.52
CA THR A 1009 -4.26 -1.55 4.13
C THR A 1009 -3.55 -2.85 4.55
N GLY A 1010 -4.30 -3.74 5.21
CA GLY A 1010 -3.89 -5.10 5.55
C GLY A 1010 -4.31 -6.17 4.52
N ILE A 1011 -4.59 -7.37 5.00
CA ILE A 1011 -4.98 -8.54 4.21
C ILE A 1011 -6.44 -8.43 3.76
N GLY A 1012 -6.71 -8.75 2.49
CA GLY A 1012 -8.08 -8.79 1.94
C GLY A 1012 -8.70 -7.42 1.67
N GLY A 1013 -7.93 -6.34 1.86
CA GLY A 1013 -8.28 -5.01 1.37
C GLY A 1013 -7.94 -4.84 -0.13
N GLY A 1014 -8.55 -3.85 -0.77
CA GLY A 1014 -8.29 -3.51 -2.18
C GLY A 1014 -6.89 -2.92 -2.39
N ALA A 1015 -6.79 -1.77 -3.07
CA ALA A 1015 -5.56 -1.01 -3.17
C ALA A 1015 -4.86 -0.86 -1.80
N ARG A 1016 -3.53 -0.94 -1.72
CA ARG A 1016 -2.87 -0.37 -0.55
C ARG A 1016 -3.15 1.12 -0.51
N GLN A 1017 -3.58 1.62 0.63
CA GLN A 1017 -3.90 3.02 0.86
C GLN A 1017 -3.28 3.49 2.17
N GLU A 1018 -3.03 4.79 2.25
CA GLU A 1018 -2.54 5.50 3.41
C GLU A 1018 -3.27 6.85 3.44
N GLU A 1019 -4.01 7.10 4.51
CA GLU A 1019 -4.76 8.35 4.70
C GLU A 1019 -3.98 9.29 5.62
N SER A 1020 -3.81 8.92 6.89
CA SER A 1020 -3.15 9.75 7.91
C SER A 1020 -1.63 9.54 7.95
N ALA A 1021 -0.92 10.24 7.07
CA ALA A 1021 0.54 10.25 7.09
C ALA A 1021 1.11 10.71 8.45
N SER A 1022 0.39 11.55 9.18
CA SER A 1022 0.77 12.02 10.51
C SER A 1022 0.72 10.95 11.60
N GLU A 1023 -0.24 10.03 11.55
CA GLU A 1023 -0.28 8.89 12.47
C GLU A 1023 0.85 7.90 12.17
N ALA A 1024 1.21 7.70 10.90
CA ALA A 1024 2.39 6.94 10.50
C ALA A 1024 3.70 7.59 10.99
N ILE A 1025 3.87 8.90 10.80
CA ILE A 1025 5.02 9.66 11.35
C ILE A 1025 5.10 9.50 12.87
N ASN A 1026 3.96 9.62 13.57
CA ASN A 1026 3.90 9.43 15.02
C ASN A 1026 4.36 8.03 15.43
N CYS A 1027 3.96 6.99 14.70
CA CYS A 1027 4.38 5.62 14.96
C CYS A 1027 5.91 5.45 14.93
N TYR A 1028 6.56 5.87 13.85
CA TYR A 1028 8.01 5.68 13.72
C TYR A 1028 8.80 6.61 14.64
N HIS A 1029 8.30 7.83 14.87
CA HIS A 1029 8.90 8.73 15.86
C HIS A 1029 8.83 8.13 17.26
N ALA A 1030 7.68 7.53 17.60
CA ALA A 1030 7.50 6.81 18.85
C ALA A 1030 8.40 5.58 18.96
N LEU A 1031 8.63 4.83 17.87
CA LEU A 1031 9.58 3.71 17.83
C LEU A 1031 11.01 4.19 18.13
N GLY A 1032 11.45 5.28 17.49
CA GLY A 1032 12.77 5.86 17.76
C GLY A 1032 12.89 6.32 19.21
N ALA A 1033 11.88 7.03 19.71
CA ALA A 1033 11.88 7.52 21.08
C ALA A 1033 11.78 6.39 22.12
N LEU A 1034 11.11 5.29 21.78
CA LEU A 1034 11.09 4.07 22.58
C LEU A 1034 12.49 3.48 22.68
N GLY A 1035 13.19 3.35 21.55
CA GLY A 1035 14.60 2.93 21.51
C GLY A 1035 15.47 3.80 22.41
N ALA A 1036 15.36 5.12 22.30
CA ALA A 1036 16.10 6.07 23.14
C ALA A 1036 15.80 5.90 24.64
N SER A 1037 14.53 5.76 25.01
CA SER A 1037 14.08 5.54 26.39
C SER A 1037 14.52 4.19 26.95
N MET A 1038 14.56 3.16 26.11
CA MET A 1038 15.01 1.80 26.43
C MET A 1038 16.53 1.63 26.30
N LYS A 1039 17.25 2.65 25.83
CA LYS A 1039 18.70 2.58 25.52
C LYS A 1039 19.03 1.46 24.54
N ASP A 1040 18.16 1.26 23.56
CA ASP A 1040 18.36 0.36 22.43
C ASP A 1040 18.79 1.19 21.21
N PRO A 1041 20.08 1.19 20.86
CA PRO A 1041 20.60 2.05 19.80
C PRO A 1041 20.12 1.63 18.41
N VAL A 1042 19.81 0.34 18.20
CA VAL A 1042 19.31 -0.14 16.91
C VAL A 1042 17.87 0.31 16.72
N MET A 1043 17.03 0.13 17.75
CA MET A 1043 15.63 0.58 17.73
C MET A 1043 15.53 2.11 17.59
N GLU A 1044 16.39 2.85 18.29
CA GLU A 1044 16.46 4.31 18.15
C GLU A 1044 16.84 4.71 16.73
N ALA A 1045 17.94 4.15 16.20
CA ALA A 1045 18.44 4.47 14.87
C ALA A 1045 17.42 4.13 13.77
N PHE A 1046 16.82 2.93 13.83
CA PHE A 1046 15.85 2.50 12.84
C PHE A 1046 14.56 3.31 12.90
N GLY A 1047 14.03 3.56 14.09
CA GLY A 1047 12.86 4.43 14.25
C GLY A 1047 13.10 5.82 13.67
N ARG A 1048 14.28 6.42 13.91
CA ARG A 1048 14.66 7.72 13.32
C ARG A 1048 14.74 7.69 11.80
N LEU A 1049 15.32 6.63 11.22
CA LEU A 1049 15.39 6.46 9.75
C LEU A 1049 13.99 6.28 9.12
N MET A 1050 13.13 5.49 9.76
CA MET A 1050 11.74 5.33 9.33
C MET A 1050 10.97 6.66 9.43
N THR A 1051 11.17 7.45 10.49
CA THR A 1051 10.59 8.80 10.61
C THR A 1051 11.08 9.74 9.50
N ALA A 1052 12.39 9.77 9.23
CA ALA A 1052 12.98 10.66 8.23
C ALA A 1052 12.41 10.41 6.82
N THR A 1053 12.36 9.13 6.42
CA THR A 1053 11.78 8.72 5.14
C THR A 1053 10.28 9.02 5.07
N GLU A 1054 9.52 8.76 6.14
CA GLU A 1054 8.07 9.07 6.19
C GLU A 1054 7.81 10.57 6.05
N LEU A 1055 8.62 11.40 6.73
CA LEU A 1055 8.56 12.85 6.62
C LEU A 1055 8.86 13.32 5.19
N ARG A 1056 9.87 12.75 4.54
CA ARG A 1056 10.20 13.06 3.14
C ARG A 1056 9.03 12.71 2.22
N ALA A 1057 8.52 11.48 2.30
CA ALA A 1057 7.40 11.04 1.47
C ALA A 1057 6.13 11.88 1.74
N THR A 1058 5.83 12.19 3.00
CA THR A 1058 4.71 13.09 3.38
C THR A 1058 4.87 14.46 2.76
N ARG A 1059 6.07 15.04 2.82
CA ARG A 1059 6.37 16.34 2.22
C ARG A 1059 6.22 16.33 0.70
N TYR A 1060 6.46 15.19 0.05
CA TYR A 1060 6.32 15.04 -1.39
C TYR A 1060 4.89 14.74 -1.84
N TYR A 1061 4.19 13.84 -1.17
CA TYR A 1061 2.96 13.22 -1.67
C TYR A 1061 1.69 13.67 -0.94
N TRP A 1062 1.79 14.20 0.29
CA TRP A 1062 0.63 14.70 1.03
C TRP A 1062 0.55 16.22 1.13
N THR A 1063 1.69 16.90 1.21
CA THR A 1063 1.74 18.37 1.30
C THR A 1063 2.16 18.97 -0.02
N VAL A 1064 1.34 19.85 -0.61
CA VAL A 1064 1.76 20.57 -1.81
C VAL A 1064 2.71 21.69 -1.41
N ARG A 1065 3.85 21.75 -2.09
CA ARG A 1065 5.02 22.62 -1.90
C ARG A 1065 5.51 23.09 -3.25
N GLU A 1066 6.40 24.09 -3.28
CA GLU A 1066 6.83 24.64 -4.58
C GLU A 1066 7.61 23.60 -5.41
N ASN A 1067 8.46 22.80 -4.78
CA ASN A 1067 9.29 21.81 -5.47
C ASN A 1067 8.50 20.62 -6.01
N ASN A 1068 7.38 20.24 -5.38
CA ASN A 1068 6.55 19.12 -5.80
C ASN A 1068 5.22 19.54 -6.44
N ARG A 1069 4.87 20.84 -6.51
CA ARG A 1069 3.58 21.32 -7.02
C ARG A 1069 3.20 20.72 -8.37
N HIS A 1070 4.19 20.54 -9.24
CA HIS A 1070 4.05 19.99 -10.58
C HIS A 1070 3.55 18.54 -10.58
N ILE A 1071 3.78 17.79 -9.50
CA ILE A 1071 3.19 16.46 -9.34
C ILE A 1071 1.69 16.64 -9.14
N PHE A 1072 1.19 17.45 -8.21
CA PHE A 1072 -0.26 17.50 -7.94
C PHE A 1072 -1.13 18.00 -9.11
N PRO A 1073 -2.39 17.51 -9.23
CA PRO A 1073 -3.36 18.13 -10.12
C PRO A 1073 -3.78 19.52 -9.65
N GLU A 1074 -4.24 20.38 -10.58
CA GLU A 1074 -4.58 21.79 -10.30
C GLU A 1074 -5.43 22.03 -9.03
N PRO A 1075 -6.48 21.22 -8.73
CA PRO A 1075 -7.26 21.43 -7.51
C PRO A 1075 -6.44 21.17 -6.26
N LEU A 1076 -5.66 20.08 -6.22
CA LEU A 1076 -4.78 19.80 -5.09
C LEU A 1076 -3.66 20.84 -4.97
N GLN A 1077 -3.16 21.37 -6.10
CA GLN A 1077 -2.22 22.50 -6.09
C GLN A 1077 -2.82 23.74 -5.41
N THR A 1078 -4.12 23.96 -5.59
CA THR A 1078 -4.88 25.05 -4.96
C THR A 1078 -5.16 24.73 -3.49
N TYR A 1079 -5.54 23.48 -3.19
CA TYR A 1079 -5.93 23.07 -1.85
C TYR A 1079 -4.76 22.90 -0.88
N GLY A 1080 -3.58 22.62 -1.41
CA GLY A 1080 -2.36 22.52 -0.62
C GLY A 1080 -2.15 21.16 0.06
N VAL A 1081 -3.11 20.23 -0.02
CA VAL A 1081 -3.10 18.98 0.76
C VAL A 1081 -3.79 17.83 0.03
N LEU A 1082 -3.30 16.60 0.22
CA LEU A 1082 -3.94 15.35 -0.18
C LEU A 1082 -4.69 14.70 1.00
N GLY A 1083 -5.86 14.10 0.74
CA GLY A 1083 -6.61 13.33 1.75
C GLY A 1083 -6.06 11.92 1.93
N GLN A 1084 -5.97 11.16 0.85
CA GLN A 1084 -5.50 9.77 0.88
C GLN A 1084 -4.67 9.45 -0.36
N LEU A 1085 -3.57 8.73 -0.16
CA LEU A 1085 -2.78 8.11 -1.21
C LEU A 1085 -3.14 6.64 -1.30
N GLN A 1086 -3.36 6.14 -2.51
CA GLN A 1086 -3.47 4.72 -2.83
C GLN A 1086 -2.40 4.36 -3.86
N GLU A 1087 -2.03 3.08 -3.92
CA GLU A 1087 -1.12 2.58 -4.96
C GLU A 1087 -1.58 2.90 -6.37
N ASP A 1088 -2.90 2.98 -6.56
CA ASP A 1088 -3.51 3.26 -7.84
C ASP A 1088 -4.22 4.61 -7.86
N GLY A 1089 -3.94 5.56 -6.97
CA GLY A 1089 -4.66 6.82 -7.04
C GLY A 1089 -4.40 7.78 -5.91
N ILE A 1090 -4.82 9.01 -6.11
CA ILE A 1090 -4.85 10.03 -5.08
C ILE A 1090 -6.29 10.48 -4.88
N PHE A 1091 -6.64 10.77 -3.63
CA PHE A 1091 -8.01 11.04 -3.27
C PHE A 1091 -8.10 12.25 -2.35
N TYR A 1092 -9.04 13.14 -2.68
CA TYR A 1092 -9.38 14.30 -1.87
C TYR A 1092 -10.66 14.04 -1.06
N TYR A 1093 -10.69 12.95 -0.29
CA TYR A 1093 -11.77 12.64 0.64
C TYR A 1093 -11.18 12.03 1.91
N THR A 1094 -12.02 11.86 2.92
CA THR A 1094 -11.65 11.14 4.14
C THR A 1094 -12.58 9.95 4.38
N LEU A 1095 -12.08 8.87 4.98
CA LEU A 1095 -12.91 7.71 5.37
C LEU A 1095 -13.84 8.00 6.57
N ASN A 1096 -13.67 9.15 7.22
CA ASN A 1096 -14.55 9.59 8.29
C ASN A 1096 -15.90 10.08 7.74
N TRP A 1097 -16.96 9.34 8.03
CA TRP A 1097 -18.34 9.65 7.64
C TRP A 1097 -18.88 10.95 8.25
N GLU A 1098 -18.34 11.43 9.39
CA GLU A 1098 -18.68 12.75 9.93
C GLU A 1098 -18.11 13.90 9.07
N CYS A 1099 -17.19 13.59 8.15
CA CYS A 1099 -16.54 14.51 7.22
C CYS A 1099 -17.06 14.34 5.76
N ASP A 1100 -18.30 13.82 5.60
CA ASP A 1100 -18.95 13.48 4.33
C ASP A 1100 -18.87 14.61 3.28
N PRO A 1101 -18.73 14.30 1.98
CA PRO A 1101 -18.44 15.26 0.94
C PRO A 1101 -19.60 16.21 0.57
N ASP A 1102 -20.79 16.02 1.15
CA ASP A 1102 -21.96 16.88 0.98
C ASP A 1102 -21.95 18.13 1.88
N GLN A 1103 -20.99 18.25 2.81
CA GLN A 1103 -20.95 19.32 3.81
C GLN A 1103 -19.76 20.27 3.60
N PHE A 1104 -19.91 21.21 2.66
CA PHE A 1104 -19.09 22.42 2.64
C PHE A 1104 -19.44 23.22 3.89
N PRO A 1105 -18.52 23.40 4.85
CA PRO A 1105 -17.07 23.57 4.69
C PRO A 1105 -16.24 22.51 5.46
N GLN A 1106 -16.89 21.60 6.18
CA GLN A 1106 -16.31 20.67 7.15
C GLN A 1106 -15.28 19.72 6.54
N ARG A 1107 -15.55 19.25 5.32
CA ARG A 1107 -14.66 18.38 4.55
C ARG A 1107 -13.22 18.93 4.44
N HIS A 1108 -13.08 20.24 4.23
CA HIS A 1108 -11.77 20.89 4.06
C HIS A 1108 -10.97 20.88 5.37
N ALA A 1109 -11.64 21.15 6.48
CA ALA A 1109 -11.03 21.09 7.81
C ALA A 1109 -10.56 19.67 8.14
N CYS A 1110 -11.37 18.67 7.81
CA CYS A 1110 -11.02 17.26 8.03
C CYS A 1110 -9.83 16.82 7.18
N ILE A 1111 -9.83 17.12 5.88
CA ILE A 1111 -8.74 16.71 4.97
C ILE A 1111 -7.41 17.34 5.40
N VAL A 1112 -7.41 18.60 5.82
CA VAL A 1112 -6.19 19.21 6.40
C VAL A 1112 -5.88 18.53 7.73
N GLY A 1113 -6.84 18.48 8.66
CA GLY A 1113 -6.63 18.03 10.02
C GLY A 1113 -6.20 16.56 10.15
N ILE A 1114 -6.62 15.67 9.25
CA ILE A 1114 -6.24 14.25 9.30
C ILE A 1114 -4.75 14.03 8.99
N GLN A 1115 -4.13 14.99 8.27
CA GLN A 1115 -2.69 15.06 8.07
C GLN A 1115 -1.96 15.77 9.21
N LEU A 1116 -2.69 16.28 10.21
CA LEU A 1116 -2.12 16.94 11.39
C LEU A 1116 -2.23 16.12 12.66
N ILE A 1117 -3.29 15.34 12.80
CA ILE A 1117 -3.53 14.59 14.01
C ILE A 1117 -2.62 13.35 14.07
N PRO A 1118 -1.97 13.06 15.21
CA PRO A 1118 -1.88 13.89 16.41
C PRO A 1118 -0.81 14.99 16.33
N ILE A 1119 -1.07 16.13 16.99
CA ILE A 1119 -0.04 17.17 17.19
C ILE A 1119 0.92 16.72 18.31
N MET A 1120 2.09 16.25 17.88
CA MET A 1120 3.14 15.67 18.71
C MET A 1120 4.44 16.49 18.61
N SER A 1121 5.49 16.08 19.33
CA SER A 1121 6.78 16.79 19.28
C SER A 1121 7.41 16.80 17.89
N ILE A 1122 7.13 15.81 17.04
CA ILE A 1122 7.67 15.72 15.67
C ILE A 1122 6.91 16.59 14.65
N SER A 1123 5.70 17.06 14.97
CA SER A 1123 4.81 17.74 14.01
C SER A 1123 5.43 18.97 13.33
N HIS A 1124 6.31 19.70 14.00
CA HIS A 1124 7.00 20.87 13.44
C HIS A 1124 7.91 20.55 12.24
N TRP A 1125 8.29 19.29 12.04
CA TRP A 1125 9.14 18.88 10.91
C TRP A 1125 8.41 18.91 9.58
N TYR A 1126 7.08 18.85 9.53
CA TYR A 1126 6.35 18.89 8.25
C TYR A 1126 5.25 19.95 8.24
N MET A 1127 4.78 20.38 9.41
CA MET A 1127 3.85 21.51 9.57
C MET A 1127 4.59 22.86 9.59
N ASP A 1128 5.30 23.16 8.51
CA ASP A 1128 6.11 24.37 8.39
C ASP A 1128 5.37 25.56 7.74
N GLN A 1129 6.06 26.71 7.70
CA GLN A 1129 5.51 27.94 7.13
C GLN A 1129 5.24 27.83 5.62
N GLU A 1130 5.99 27.02 4.88
CA GLU A 1130 5.76 26.85 3.45
C GLU A 1130 4.41 26.19 3.23
N TRP A 1131 4.17 25.05 3.89
CA TRP A 1131 2.91 24.35 3.76
C TRP A 1131 1.73 25.17 4.30
N ALA A 1132 1.91 25.88 5.42
CA ALA A 1132 0.88 26.77 5.97
C ALA A 1132 0.44 27.88 5.01
N LYS A 1133 1.32 28.34 4.10
CA LYS A 1133 0.94 29.27 3.03
C LYS A 1133 0.12 28.59 1.93
N ASN A 1134 0.42 27.33 1.62
CA ASN A 1134 -0.23 26.58 0.55
C ASN A 1134 -1.63 26.07 0.93
N VAL A 1135 -1.88 25.78 2.20
CA VAL A 1135 -3.23 25.41 2.69
C VAL A 1135 -4.06 26.60 3.17
N TYR A 1136 -3.54 27.83 3.08
CA TYR A 1136 -4.18 29.01 3.67
C TYR A 1136 -5.60 29.23 3.16
N ASP A 1137 -5.82 29.14 1.85
CA ASP A 1137 -7.13 29.39 1.26
C ASP A 1137 -8.13 28.34 1.75
N VAL A 1138 -7.76 27.05 1.69
CA VAL A 1138 -8.58 25.93 2.19
C VAL A 1138 -8.88 26.02 3.67
N CYS A 1139 -7.89 26.35 4.50
CA CYS A 1139 -8.10 26.55 5.93
C CYS A 1139 -8.99 27.78 6.19
N SER A 1140 -8.84 28.85 5.42
CA SER A 1140 -9.69 30.04 5.54
C SER A 1140 -11.13 29.74 5.18
N TRP A 1141 -11.38 28.94 4.13
CA TRP A 1141 -12.73 28.49 3.76
C TRP A 1141 -13.33 27.55 4.80
N ALA A 1142 -12.51 26.69 5.41
CA ALA A 1142 -12.93 25.81 6.50
C ALA A 1142 -13.39 26.58 7.75
N ILE A 1143 -12.73 27.71 8.05
CA ILE A 1143 -12.99 28.52 9.24
C ILE A 1143 -14.08 29.56 9.01
N ASP A 1144 -14.07 30.20 7.84
CA ASP A 1144 -15.08 31.15 7.38
C ASP A 1144 -15.63 30.69 6.02
N PRO A 1145 -16.73 29.91 6.02
CA PRO A 1145 -17.27 29.31 4.81
C PRO A 1145 -17.74 30.32 3.77
N VAL A 1146 -18.14 31.52 4.23
CA VAL A 1146 -18.59 32.62 3.37
C VAL A 1146 -17.43 33.17 2.53
N SER A 1147 -16.18 32.95 2.96
CA SER A 1147 -14.99 33.38 2.23
C SER A 1147 -14.63 32.49 1.03
N ALA A 1148 -15.30 31.33 0.88
CA ALA A 1148 -15.07 30.42 -0.23
C ALA A 1148 -15.55 30.97 -1.58
N PRO A 1149 -14.89 30.59 -2.69
CA PRO A 1149 -15.45 30.80 -4.03
C PRO A 1149 -16.87 30.20 -4.11
N GLY A 1150 -17.86 31.02 -4.48
CA GLY A 1150 -19.26 30.58 -4.50
C GLY A 1150 -19.95 30.53 -3.13
N GLY A 1151 -19.33 31.06 -2.07
CA GLY A 1151 -19.88 31.08 -0.70
C GLY A 1151 -21.25 31.76 -0.55
N ASP A 1152 -21.64 32.59 -1.51
CA ASP A 1152 -22.98 33.17 -1.62
C ASP A 1152 -24.10 32.14 -1.88
N MET A 1153 -23.72 30.91 -2.31
CA MET A 1153 -24.63 29.80 -2.59
C MET A 1153 -24.64 28.72 -1.50
N ILE A 1154 -23.77 28.84 -0.50
CA ILE A 1154 -23.83 28.02 0.71
C ILE A 1154 -25.09 28.43 1.48
N ASP A 1155 -25.85 27.46 1.97
CA ASP A 1155 -26.99 27.73 2.83
C ASP A 1155 -26.55 28.61 4.01
N GLN A 1156 -26.94 29.89 4.00
CA GLN A 1156 -26.60 30.85 5.06
C GLN A 1156 -27.25 30.49 6.42
N THR A 1157 -28.05 29.43 6.48
CA THR A 1157 -28.53 28.84 7.72
C THR A 1157 -27.58 27.81 8.33
N TRP A 1158 -26.43 27.54 7.68
CA TRP A 1158 -25.39 26.65 8.19
C TRP A 1158 -24.88 27.10 9.56
N ASP A 1159 -24.89 26.17 10.51
CA ASP A 1159 -24.37 26.43 11.84
C ASP A 1159 -22.84 26.32 11.84
N THR A 1160 -22.15 27.45 11.74
CA THR A 1160 -20.68 27.53 11.92
C THR A 1160 -20.25 27.16 13.34
N THR A 1161 -21.19 26.93 14.25
CA THR A 1161 -20.96 26.38 15.60
C THR A 1161 -21.17 24.87 15.69
N ASP A 1162 -21.39 24.19 14.55
CA ASP A 1162 -21.45 22.73 14.53
C ASP A 1162 -20.17 22.12 15.14
N PRO A 1163 -20.29 21.13 16.06
CA PRO A 1163 -19.15 20.55 16.75
C PRO A 1163 -18.08 19.97 15.82
N VAL A 1164 -18.43 19.44 14.64
CA VAL A 1164 -17.45 18.89 13.70
C VAL A 1164 -16.61 20.01 13.09
N THR A 1165 -17.26 21.10 12.64
CA THR A 1165 -16.57 22.30 12.14
C THR A 1165 -15.62 22.88 13.19
N THR A 1166 -16.07 22.92 14.45
CA THR A 1166 -15.29 23.47 15.56
C THR A 1166 -14.07 22.59 15.88
N ARG A 1167 -14.27 21.27 15.96
CA ARG A 1167 -13.20 20.29 16.25
C ARG A 1167 -12.11 20.31 15.20
N TRP A 1168 -12.47 20.18 13.93
CA TRP A 1168 -11.51 20.10 12.83
C TRP A 1168 -10.95 21.49 12.45
N GLY A 1169 -11.72 22.55 12.64
CA GLY A 1169 -11.27 23.94 12.45
C GLY A 1169 -10.10 24.32 13.35
N ALA A 1170 -9.96 23.69 14.52
CA ALA A 1170 -8.80 23.87 15.39
C ALA A 1170 -7.47 23.48 14.72
N PHE A 1171 -7.45 22.46 13.86
CA PHE A 1171 -6.24 22.08 13.12
C PHE A 1171 -5.90 23.10 12.04
N CYS A 1172 -6.90 23.61 11.31
CA CYS A 1172 -6.72 24.71 10.36
C CYS A 1172 -6.13 25.96 11.04
N GLN A 1173 -6.66 26.35 12.19
CA GLN A 1173 -6.10 27.46 12.98
C GLN A 1173 -4.65 27.16 13.40
N THR A 1174 -4.38 25.94 13.84
CA THR A 1174 -3.07 25.52 14.30
C THR A 1174 -2.02 25.57 13.18
N ILE A 1175 -2.28 25.05 11.98
CA ILE A 1175 -1.33 25.17 10.86
C ILE A 1175 -1.16 26.61 10.39
N MET A 1176 -2.26 27.36 10.25
CA MET A 1176 -2.22 28.76 9.82
C MET A 1176 -1.45 29.66 10.80
N SER A 1177 -1.32 29.26 12.07
CA SER A 1177 -0.49 29.98 13.04
C SER A 1177 0.97 30.15 12.60
N LYS A 1178 1.46 29.29 11.69
CA LYS A 1178 2.82 29.37 11.13
C LYS A 1178 2.95 30.32 9.94
N LYS A 1179 1.84 30.75 9.34
CA LYS A 1179 1.84 31.61 8.15
C LYS A 1179 2.40 33.00 8.45
N ASP A 1180 1.79 33.71 9.40
CA ASP A 1180 2.17 35.06 9.80
C ASP A 1180 1.66 35.41 11.22
N THR A 1181 2.11 36.55 11.76
CA THR A 1181 1.78 36.97 13.14
C THR A 1181 0.28 37.26 13.35
N ALA A 1182 -0.46 37.64 12.31
CA ALA A 1182 -1.90 37.89 12.45
C ALA A 1182 -2.66 36.57 12.59
N SER A 1183 -2.39 35.61 11.68
CA SER A 1183 -2.96 34.27 11.77
C SER A 1183 -2.57 33.55 13.07
N GLN A 1184 -1.35 33.78 13.58
CA GLN A 1184 -0.95 33.27 14.90
C GLN A 1184 -1.82 33.84 16.03
N ALA A 1185 -2.12 35.15 16.02
CA ALA A 1185 -2.97 35.78 17.02
C ALA A 1185 -4.41 35.23 16.97
N ASP A 1186 -4.95 35.01 15.78
CA ASP A 1186 -6.27 34.42 15.58
C ASP A 1186 -6.34 32.98 16.09
N ALA A 1187 -5.32 32.17 15.80
CA ALA A 1187 -5.23 30.79 16.29
C ALA A 1187 -5.15 30.71 17.82
N ILE A 1188 -4.42 31.62 18.47
CA ILE A 1188 -4.36 31.73 19.93
C ILE A 1188 -5.75 32.06 20.48
N ALA A 1189 -6.41 33.07 19.93
CA ALA A 1189 -7.73 33.49 20.39
C ALA A 1189 -8.77 32.38 20.24
N TYR A 1190 -8.73 31.67 19.11
CA TYR A 1190 -9.60 30.53 18.83
C TYR A 1190 -9.38 29.40 19.85
N THR A 1191 -8.13 28.96 20.02
CA THR A 1191 -7.81 27.83 20.92
C THR A 1191 -8.15 28.14 22.37
N LEU A 1192 -7.99 29.38 22.83
CA LEU A 1192 -8.34 29.78 24.20
C LEU A 1192 -9.84 29.78 24.48
N ALA A 1193 -10.67 29.94 23.44
CA ALA A 1193 -12.13 29.94 23.55
C ALA A 1193 -12.72 28.53 23.69
N LEU A 1194 -11.97 27.49 23.33
CA LEU A 1194 -12.41 26.10 23.37
C LEU A 1194 -12.29 25.46 24.76
N ASN A 1195 -13.02 24.37 24.94
CA ASN A 1195 -12.82 23.35 25.96
C ASN A 1195 -12.18 22.10 25.35
N THR A 1196 -11.64 21.22 26.18
CA THR A 1196 -11.02 19.96 25.74
C THR A 1196 -12.00 19.07 24.97
N SER A 1197 -13.27 19.03 25.38
CA SER A 1197 -14.35 18.29 24.68
C SER A 1197 -14.74 18.85 23.31
N ASP A 1198 -14.28 20.06 22.99
CA ASP A 1198 -14.55 20.73 21.72
C ASP A 1198 -13.48 20.42 20.67
N LEU A 1199 -12.45 19.63 21.03
CA LEU A 1199 -11.39 19.16 20.12
C LEU A 1199 -11.64 17.70 19.69
N GLU A 1200 -11.01 17.32 18.59
CA GLU A 1200 -11.03 15.94 18.10
C GLU A 1200 -10.34 14.99 19.12
N PRO A 1201 -10.91 13.80 19.42
CA PRO A 1201 -10.29 12.84 20.33
C PRO A 1201 -8.84 12.53 19.93
N GLY A 1202 -7.94 12.56 20.91
CA GLY A 1202 -6.50 12.47 20.67
C GLY A 1202 -5.77 13.82 20.64
N SER A 1203 -6.50 14.94 20.74
CA SER A 1203 -5.94 16.30 20.80
C SER A 1203 -6.29 17.02 22.10
N GLY A 1204 -5.43 17.95 22.53
CA GLY A 1204 -5.63 18.75 23.74
C GLY A 1204 -5.31 20.22 23.52
N LEU A 1205 -5.91 21.10 24.34
CA LEU A 1205 -5.70 22.54 24.27
C LEU A 1205 -4.23 22.91 24.49
N ALA A 1206 -3.59 22.26 25.46
CA ALA A 1206 -2.19 22.52 25.79
C ALA A 1206 -1.25 22.13 24.64
N SER A 1207 -1.53 21.05 23.91
CA SER A 1207 -0.71 20.63 22.76
C SER A 1207 -0.83 21.60 21.59
N ASN A 1208 -2.07 22.00 21.24
CA ASN A 1208 -2.32 22.98 20.18
C ASN A 1208 -1.67 24.34 20.50
N LEU A 1209 -1.89 24.88 21.72
CA LEU A 1209 -1.28 26.15 22.13
C LEU A 1209 0.25 26.10 22.16
N LEU A 1210 0.83 24.99 22.61
CA LEU A 1210 2.28 24.85 22.63
C LEU A 1210 2.83 24.90 21.20
N PHE A 1211 2.23 24.16 20.27
CA PHE A 1211 2.61 24.18 18.87
C PHE A 1211 2.45 25.58 18.25
N ILE A 1212 1.37 26.31 18.57
CA ILE A 1212 1.13 27.68 18.10
C ILE A 1212 2.22 28.64 18.60
N TYR A 1213 2.71 28.48 19.83
CA TYR A 1213 3.77 29.32 20.40
C TYR A 1213 5.20 28.92 20.03
N GLU A 1214 5.41 27.68 19.60
CA GLU A 1214 6.66 27.26 18.98
C GLU A 1214 6.89 28.17 17.75
N SER A 1215 8.06 28.82 17.69
CA SER A 1215 8.44 29.62 16.52
C SER A 1215 8.61 28.72 15.30
N THR A 1216 8.38 29.26 14.10
CA THR A 1216 8.79 28.65 12.84
C THR A 1216 10.28 28.40 12.79
#